data_AF-A0A345UNR1-F1
#
_entry.id   AF-A0A345UNR1-F1
#
_cell.length_a   1.000
_cell.length_b   1.000
_cell.length_c   1.000
_cell.angle_alpha   90.00
_cell.angle_beta   90.00
_cell.angle_gamma   90.00
#
_symmetry.space_group_name_H-M   'P 1'
#
loop_
_entity.id
_entity.type
_entity.pdbx_description
1 polymer ?
#
loop_
_entity_poly.entity_id
_entity_poly.type
_entity_poly.pdbx_seq_one_letter_code
_entity_poly.pdbx_strand_id
1 'polypeptide(L)'
;MYRPFLWGFCEKAAAWPLSGCVAICLLLAFTNCRTSSGLHPKPDHSAQEATNIRSVNTQTDTKQHSHPLNTLAPGDTVRAGYRMPAAGALHALVVFARFENDDVPMRGWEEHPDPGDPTNIPAWMSRFISPTTDEARAQNRYENLTLYFDQASLGQFAFTGTAAYVSVPDSFYGGTYAAANRHLIQNLLGDGDARPGQLGQSPGDFDRWRMASPGVHIHEPDGAFDYVIIIYRRPERNRHPFGARWNGIAALGTGSIPVADGYRVNASWSEGSGQTLTFTGTEQAVGYLIHEIGHHLLGAPHPYIGATGTHPAYWGLFHTYLANQSINAWEREALGWHRMMRIRPDENALTEITLGDYYTTGEAAVFERPDGSLLIFENRQKQHQLQGGPGTHDLATLNPDDRGLFIYELFPPYSSRIHNIRTFPASGHHQWELLGSSTACGGSRPQPILRRMSEHPNGISYRDAFYLNTEDSVLAAGNPYALYLYANHDPDRCITYKRGQHFNTAFGPASPGGKTLFTAYTNPGSLDRAGQYTGLSTYIPHPPDEEGRLRLFFSADPFFSALDEPLRVGQHLFFTQNTRIPVQARLTLQPGAKLYLKPEAVLEIRGQITLPDGQLLTGTWTAAQLTEQHPDFVRLLPEPSGIVTRAPYGQP
;
A
#
# COMPACT_ATOMS: atom_id res chain seq x y z
N MET A 1 32.11 -23.62 33.88
CA MET A 1 33.23 -24.43 33.37
C MET A 1 33.71 -23.84 32.06
N TYR A 2 35.01 -23.52 32.03
CA TYR A 2 35.94 -23.22 30.92
C TYR A 2 35.51 -22.45 29.64
N ARG A 3 35.81 -21.14 29.69
CA ARG A 3 36.63 -20.24 28.82
C ARG A 3 36.86 -20.46 27.29
N PRO A 4 37.18 -19.36 26.56
CA PRO A 4 37.02 -19.14 25.11
C PRO A 4 38.34 -19.20 24.30
N PHE A 5 38.28 -18.99 22.98
CA PHE A 5 39.46 -18.74 22.14
C PHE A 5 39.30 -17.52 21.22
N LEU A 6 40.31 -16.65 21.27
CA LEU A 6 40.62 -15.53 20.39
C LEU A 6 42.00 -15.80 19.77
N TRP A 7 42.20 -15.21 18.58
CA TRP A 7 43.48 -14.87 17.90
C TRP A 7 44.23 -15.89 17.04
N GLY A 8 44.60 -15.39 15.85
CA GLY A 8 45.80 -15.78 15.10
C GLY A 8 45.59 -15.78 13.58
N PHE A 9 45.97 -14.70 12.88
CA PHE A 9 47.05 -14.71 11.88
C PHE A 9 47.11 -13.38 11.09
N CYS A 10 48.25 -12.71 11.22
CA CYS A 10 48.75 -11.68 10.32
C CYS A 10 50.28 -11.86 10.33
N GLU A 11 50.90 -12.25 9.21
CA GLU A 11 52.20 -11.71 8.75
C GLU A 11 52.75 -12.34 7.47
N LYS A 12 53.34 -11.44 6.65
CA LYS A 12 54.33 -11.57 5.54
C LYS A 12 53.76 -11.95 4.16
N ALA A 13 53.82 -11.13 3.10
CA ALA A 13 54.85 -10.27 2.46
C ALA A 13 54.81 -10.71 0.96
N ALA A 14 54.91 -9.92 -0.10
CA ALA A 14 55.60 -8.67 -0.34
C ALA A 14 55.16 -7.99 -1.67
N ALA A 15 55.45 -6.68 -1.75
CA ALA A 15 55.97 -5.90 -2.90
C ALA A 15 55.11 -5.56 -4.16
N TRP A 16 54.62 -4.30 -4.19
CA TRP A 16 54.86 -3.15 -5.12
C TRP A 16 55.15 -3.38 -6.64
N PRO A 17 54.90 -2.38 -7.55
CA PRO A 17 54.45 -1.00 -7.34
C PRO A 17 53.33 -0.46 -8.27
N LEU A 18 52.85 0.72 -7.87
CA LEU A 18 52.12 1.74 -8.64
C LEU A 18 52.92 2.30 -9.83
N SER A 19 52.25 2.62 -10.95
CA SER A 19 52.52 3.81 -11.76
C SER A 19 51.55 3.98 -12.95
N GLY A 20 51.06 5.22 -13.17
CA GLY A 20 50.55 5.74 -14.45
C GLY A 20 49.03 6.02 -14.47
N CYS A 21 48.54 7.22 -14.10
CA CYS A 21 48.41 8.42 -14.96
C CYS A 21 47.97 8.13 -16.40
N VAL A 22 46.75 8.51 -16.79
CA VAL A 22 46.44 9.48 -17.89
C VAL A 22 44.99 9.96 -17.75
N ALA A 23 44.82 11.27 -17.69
CA ALA A 23 43.59 12.00 -17.95
C ALA A 23 43.66 12.59 -19.37
N ILE A 24 42.61 12.45 -20.19
CA ILE A 24 42.31 13.25 -21.41
C ILE A 24 40.76 13.25 -21.54
N CYS A 25 40.04 14.33 -21.21
CA CYS A 25 39.74 15.56 -21.95
C CYS A 25 38.90 15.42 -23.24
N LEU A 26 37.80 16.18 -23.25
CA LEU A 26 36.93 16.53 -24.38
C LEU A 26 37.73 16.92 -25.64
N LEU A 27 37.16 16.63 -26.82
CA LEU A 27 37.02 17.63 -27.88
C LEU A 27 35.94 17.29 -28.92
N LEU A 28 35.45 18.38 -29.49
CA LEU A 28 34.28 18.61 -30.33
C LEU A 28 34.52 18.33 -31.83
N ALA A 29 33.40 18.02 -32.50
CA ALA A 29 32.87 18.66 -33.73
C ALA A 29 32.96 18.02 -35.13
N PHE A 30 31.90 18.38 -35.86
CA PHE A 30 31.71 18.61 -37.31
C PHE A 30 30.95 17.58 -38.19
N THR A 31 29.64 17.86 -38.31
CA THR A 31 28.86 18.19 -39.54
C THR A 31 28.38 17.18 -40.58
N ASN A 32 27.13 17.45 -40.99
CA ASN A 32 26.51 17.44 -42.34
C ASN A 32 25.82 16.15 -42.86
N CYS A 33 24.49 16.19 -42.90
CA CYS A 33 23.67 16.05 -44.12
C CYS A 33 22.22 16.48 -43.79
N ARG A 34 21.78 17.64 -44.29
CA ARG A 34 20.99 17.87 -45.51
C ARG A 34 19.47 17.74 -45.32
N THR A 35 18.86 18.89 -45.54
CA THR A 35 17.45 19.26 -45.68
C THR A 35 16.74 18.55 -46.84
N SER A 36 15.44 18.28 -46.69
CA SER A 36 14.46 18.53 -47.76
C SER A 36 13.07 18.82 -47.19
N SER A 37 12.55 19.96 -47.64
CA SER A 37 11.24 20.58 -47.46
C SER A 37 10.10 19.91 -48.23
N GLY A 38 8.86 20.13 -47.80
CA GLY A 38 7.63 20.02 -48.60
C GLY A 38 6.38 20.02 -47.69
N LEU A 39 5.82 21.19 -47.37
CA LEU A 39 4.67 21.84 -48.03
C LEU A 39 3.33 21.06 -47.98
N HIS A 40 2.42 21.65 -47.19
CA HIS A 40 0.94 21.61 -47.13
C HIS A 40 0.18 21.35 -48.46
N PRO A 41 -1.12 20.92 -48.46
CA PRO A 41 -2.22 21.61 -47.75
C PRO A 41 -3.42 20.79 -47.24
N LYS A 42 -4.25 21.48 -46.43
CA LYS A 42 -5.65 21.16 -46.08
C LYS A 42 -6.59 21.25 -47.30
N PRO A 43 -7.83 20.75 -47.18
CA PRO A 43 -8.96 21.69 -47.09
C PRO A 43 -10.09 21.31 -46.10
N ASP A 44 -10.87 22.34 -45.76
CA ASP A 44 -12.11 22.39 -44.98
C ASP A 44 -13.31 21.67 -45.65
N HIS A 45 -14.35 21.32 -44.87
CA HIS A 45 -15.71 21.93 -44.97
C HIS A 45 -16.80 21.22 -44.10
N SER A 46 -17.62 22.06 -43.44
CA SER A 46 -19.09 21.99 -43.11
C SER A 46 -19.66 20.75 -42.38
N ALA A 47 -20.34 20.84 -41.23
CA ALA A 47 -21.54 21.61 -40.76
C ALA A 47 -22.90 20.89 -40.99
N GLN A 48 -23.66 20.77 -39.88
CA GLN A 48 -25.13 20.57 -39.71
C GLN A 48 -25.70 19.20 -40.19
N GLU A 49 -26.69 18.54 -39.58
CA GLU A 49 -27.86 19.00 -38.81
C GLU A 49 -28.50 17.81 -38.03
N ALA A 50 -29.44 18.12 -37.14
CA ALA A 50 -30.11 17.21 -36.21
C ALA A 50 -31.24 16.35 -36.82
N THR A 51 -31.55 15.20 -36.21
CA THR A 51 -32.95 14.70 -36.11
C THR A 51 -33.13 13.68 -34.98
N ASN A 52 -34.21 13.90 -34.21
CA ASN A 52 -34.76 13.05 -33.15
C ASN A 52 -35.34 11.73 -33.68
N ILE A 53 -34.99 10.59 -33.08
CA ILE A 53 -35.89 9.43 -32.96
C ILE A 53 -35.73 8.80 -31.56
N ARG A 54 -36.84 8.72 -30.84
CA ARG A 54 -37.01 7.95 -29.60
C ARG A 54 -36.89 6.45 -29.91
N SER A 55 -35.98 5.76 -29.23
CA SER A 55 -36.10 4.32 -28.99
C SER A 55 -35.67 4.03 -27.56
N VAL A 56 -36.64 3.56 -26.77
CA VAL A 56 -36.43 2.96 -25.46
C VAL A 56 -35.68 1.66 -25.70
N ASN A 57 -34.42 1.59 -25.27
CA ASN A 57 -33.66 0.35 -25.20
C ASN A 57 -32.95 0.31 -23.85
N THR A 58 -33.37 -0.65 -23.03
CA THR A 58 -32.68 -1.10 -21.82
C THR A 58 -31.34 -1.70 -22.24
N GLN A 59 -30.28 -0.88 -22.18
CA GLN A 59 -28.91 -1.30 -22.43
C GLN A 59 -28.17 -1.22 -21.10
N THR A 60 -27.78 -2.39 -20.59
CA THR A 60 -26.87 -2.55 -19.46
C THR A 60 -25.53 -1.92 -19.84
N ASP A 61 -25.30 -0.71 -19.32
CA ASP A 61 -24.14 0.13 -19.62
C ASP A 61 -22.89 -0.43 -18.89
N THR A 62 -22.24 -1.44 -19.50
CA THR A 62 -20.86 -1.83 -19.16
C THR A 62 -19.91 -0.93 -19.94
N LYS A 63 -19.79 0.33 -19.52
CA LYS A 63 -18.72 1.21 -20.01
C LYS A 63 -17.39 0.70 -19.46
N GLN A 64 -16.73 -0.16 -20.24
CA GLN A 64 -15.28 -0.35 -20.16
C GLN A 64 -14.62 1.01 -20.44
N HIS A 65 -14.21 1.69 -19.38
CA HIS A 65 -13.30 2.83 -19.45
C HIS A 65 -11.92 2.32 -19.90
N SER A 66 -11.76 2.05 -21.19
CA SER A 66 -10.45 1.83 -21.79
C SER A 66 -9.74 3.18 -21.86
N HIS A 67 -9.00 3.53 -20.81
CA HIS A 67 -8.07 4.65 -20.88
C HIS A 67 -6.95 4.27 -21.86
N PRO A 68 -6.69 5.06 -22.92
CA PRO A 68 -5.60 4.77 -23.84
C PRO A 68 -4.27 4.78 -23.08
N LEU A 69 -3.42 3.78 -23.36
CA LEU A 69 -2.02 3.77 -22.98
C LEU A 69 -1.37 5.06 -23.50
N ASN A 70 -1.13 6.02 -22.61
CA ASN A 70 -0.43 7.24 -22.96
C ASN A 70 1.01 6.88 -23.36
N THR A 71 1.29 6.99 -24.65
CA THR A 71 2.66 7.02 -25.18
C THR A 71 3.43 8.14 -24.48
N LEU A 72 4.64 7.81 -24.00
CA LEU A 72 5.49 8.75 -23.25
C LEU A 72 5.77 10.00 -24.09
N ALA A 73 5.60 11.18 -23.49
CA ALA A 73 6.07 12.41 -24.11
C ALA A 73 7.61 12.42 -24.11
N PRO A 74 8.28 12.86 -25.20
CA PRO A 74 9.72 13.01 -25.21
C PRO A 74 10.18 13.98 -24.11
N GLY A 75 10.97 13.50 -23.15
CA GLY A 75 11.50 14.31 -22.05
C GLY A 75 11.21 13.80 -20.64
N ASP A 76 10.35 12.78 -20.47
CA ASP A 76 10.17 12.09 -19.19
C ASP A 76 11.45 11.29 -18.87
N THR A 77 12.36 11.85 -18.05
CA THR A 77 13.51 11.10 -17.53
C THR A 77 13.03 9.98 -16.60
N VAL A 78 13.35 8.74 -16.96
CA VAL A 78 13.12 7.53 -16.16
C VAL A 78 13.84 7.67 -14.82
N ARG A 79 13.12 8.11 -13.78
CA ARG A 79 13.56 7.97 -12.39
C ARG A 79 13.30 6.50 -12.02
N ALA A 80 14.34 5.80 -11.60
CA ALA A 80 14.28 4.37 -11.26
C ALA A 80 13.04 4.04 -10.41
N GLY A 81 12.24 3.06 -10.86
CA GLY A 81 11.02 2.60 -10.19
C GLY A 81 9.70 3.20 -10.67
N TYR A 82 9.71 4.15 -11.61
CA TYR A 82 8.49 4.63 -12.26
C TYR A 82 8.27 3.95 -13.61
N ARG A 83 7.22 3.11 -13.66
CA ARG A 83 6.62 2.42 -14.83
C ARG A 83 7.40 1.23 -15.38
N MET A 84 7.23 0.09 -14.72
CA MET A 84 7.54 -1.24 -15.27
C MET A 84 6.19 -1.86 -15.69
N PRO A 85 5.79 -1.76 -16.98
CA PRO A 85 4.46 -2.22 -17.37
C PRO A 85 4.35 -3.73 -17.20
N ALA A 86 3.65 -4.17 -16.15
CA ALA A 86 3.07 -5.50 -16.08
C ALA A 86 1.72 -5.47 -16.81
N ALA A 87 1.74 -5.18 -18.12
CA ALA A 87 0.54 -5.14 -18.95
C ALA A 87 0.52 -6.33 -19.91
N GLY A 88 -0.67 -6.82 -20.26
CA GLY A 88 -0.83 -8.01 -21.11
C GLY A 88 -1.33 -9.22 -20.34
N ALA A 89 -1.06 -10.43 -20.84
CA ALA A 89 -1.58 -11.66 -20.28
C ALA A 89 -0.46 -12.58 -19.79
N LEU A 90 -0.48 -12.90 -18.50
CA LEU A 90 0.35 -13.93 -17.90
C LEU A 90 -0.50 -15.20 -17.73
N HIS A 91 0.03 -16.35 -18.14
CA HIS A 91 -0.65 -17.64 -17.99
C HIS A 91 0.07 -18.49 -16.95
N ALA A 92 -0.56 -18.72 -15.80
CA ALA A 92 0.03 -19.41 -14.66
C ALA A 92 -0.47 -20.86 -14.54
N LEU A 93 0.38 -21.72 -13.99
CA LEU A 93 0.01 -23.06 -13.54
C LEU A 93 -0.15 -23.09 -12.02
N VAL A 94 -1.33 -23.46 -11.51
CA VAL A 94 -1.58 -23.64 -10.07
C VAL A 94 -1.63 -25.13 -9.73
N VAL A 95 -0.68 -25.61 -8.96
CA VAL A 95 -0.59 -27.03 -8.56
C VAL A 95 -0.93 -27.20 -7.08
N PHE A 96 -2.00 -27.95 -6.82
CA PHE A 96 -2.35 -28.42 -5.48
C PHE A 96 -1.59 -29.70 -5.18
N ALA A 97 -0.81 -29.70 -4.10
CA ALA A 97 0.07 -30.79 -3.74
C ALA A 97 -0.34 -31.41 -2.39
N ARG A 98 -0.45 -32.73 -2.34
CA ARG A 98 -0.66 -33.50 -1.12
C ARG A 98 0.44 -34.55 -0.99
N PHE A 99 0.87 -34.86 0.23
CA PHE A 99 1.75 -36.01 0.47
C PHE A 99 0.95 -37.32 0.51
N GLU A 100 1.50 -38.41 -0.03
CA GLU A 100 0.81 -39.70 -0.24
C GLU A 100 0.02 -40.16 1.00
N ASN A 101 0.62 -40.15 2.19
CA ASN A 101 -0.04 -40.64 3.41
C ASN A 101 -0.76 -39.54 4.22
N ASP A 102 -1.00 -38.36 3.65
CA ASP A 102 -1.72 -37.27 4.34
C ASP A 102 -3.26 -37.38 4.21
N ASP A 103 -3.85 -38.30 4.97
CA ASP A 103 -5.32 -38.51 5.03
C ASP A 103 -6.02 -37.74 6.16
N VAL A 104 -5.30 -36.88 6.88
CA VAL A 104 -5.86 -36.18 8.04
C VAL A 104 -6.93 -35.19 7.57
N PRO A 105 -8.19 -35.24 8.04
CA PRO A 105 -9.23 -34.30 7.60
C PRO A 105 -8.83 -32.84 7.80
N MET A 106 -9.08 -32.00 6.79
CA MET A 106 -8.72 -30.58 6.82
C MET A 106 -9.89 -29.73 6.31
N ARG A 107 -10.30 -28.75 7.12
CA ARG A 107 -11.35 -27.80 6.73
C ARG A 107 -10.94 -27.03 5.47
N GLY A 108 -11.81 -27.02 4.47
CA GLY A 108 -11.54 -26.38 3.18
C GLY A 108 -10.67 -27.22 2.23
N TRP A 109 -10.28 -28.44 2.62
CA TRP A 109 -9.64 -29.44 1.77
C TRP A 109 -10.21 -30.83 2.08
N GLU A 110 -11.48 -30.99 1.72
CA GLU A 110 -12.31 -32.16 2.08
C GLU A 110 -12.27 -33.27 1.02
N GLU A 111 -11.96 -32.91 -0.23
CA GLU A 111 -11.92 -33.83 -1.36
C GLU A 111 -10.47 -34.12 -1.78
N HIS A 112 -10.20 -35.38 -2.11
CA HIS A 112 -8.93 -35.86 -2.64
C HIS A 112 -9.13 -36.34 -4.09
N PRO A 113 -8.74 -35.54 -5.09
CA PRO A 113 -8.78 -35.99 -6.48
C PRO A 113 -7.86 -37.18 -6.73
N ASP A 114 -8.15 -37.91 -7.81
CA ASP A 114 -7.35 -39.05 -8.26
C ASP A 114 -5.94 -38.57 -8.67
N PRO A 115 -4.87 -39.03 -8.02
CA PRO A 115 -3.51 -38.66 -8.41
C PRO A 115 -3.10 -39.16 -9.80
N GLY A 116 -3.85 -40.09 -10.40
CA GLY A 116 -3.63 -40.58 -11.76
C GLY A 116 -4.12 -39.63 -12.87
N ASP A 117 -4.95 -38.64 -12.54
CA ASP A 117 -5.40 -37.60 -13.46
C ASP A 117 -5.21 -36.22 -12.81
N PRO A 118 -4.08 -35.54 -13.08
CA PRO A 118 -3.78 -34.27 -12.45
C PRO A 118 -4.73 -33.14 -12.85
N THR A 119 -5.56 -33.33 -13.88
CA THR A 119 -6.51 -32.31 -14.37
C THR A 119 -7.91 -32.47 -13.78
N ASN A 120 -8.25 -33.66 -13.26
CA ASN A 120 -9.53 -33.94 -12.63
C ASN A 120 -9.56 -33.45 -11.18
N ILE A 121 -9.68 -32.14 -11.01
CA ILE A 121 -9.68 -31.49 -9.69
C ILE A 121 -11.08 -31.09 -9.23
N PRO A 122 -11.33 -31.04 -7.90
CA PRO A 122 -12.56 -30.49 -7.34
C PRO A 122 -12.84 -29.06 -7.81
N ALA A 123 -14.13 -28.74 -7.94
CA ALA A 123 -14.57 -27.42 -8.38
C ALA A 123 -14.09 -26.26 -7.49
N TRP A 124 -13.68 -26.52 -6.24
CA TRP A 124 -13.12 -25.46 -5.39
C TRP A 124 -11.66 -25.15 -5.70
N MET A 125 -10.87 -26.12 -6.17
CA MET A 125 -9.48 -25.93 -6.59
C MET A 125 -9.42 -25.13 -7.90
N SER A 126 -10.29 -25.46 -8.86
CA SER A 126 -10.37 -24.76 -10.14
C SER A 126 -10.88 -23.30 -10.03
N ARG A 127 -11.39 -22.88 -8.86
CA ARG A 127 -11.82 -21.49 -8.63
C ARG A 127 -10.68 -20.54 -8.27
N PHE A 128 -9.51 -21.05 -7.91
CA PHE A 128 -8.35 -20.22 -7.54
C PHE A 128 -7.86 -19.37 -8.71
N ILE A 129 -8.01 -19.86 -9.94
CA ILE A 129 -7.56 -19.21 -11.16
C ILE A 129 -8.51 -19.55 -12.30
N SER A 130 -8.79 -18.58 -13.16
CA SER A 130 -9.66 -18.80 -14.33
C SER A 130 -8.83 -18.80 -15.61
N PRO A 131 -9.25 -19.57 -16.63
CA PRO A 131 -8.57 -19.58 -17.93
C PRO A 131 -8.77 -18.25 -18.68
N THR A 132 -9.80 -17.47 -18.35
CA THR A 132 -10.07 -16.15 -18.95
C THR A 132 -10.56 -15.14 -17.90
N THR A 133 -10.38 -13.84 -18.19
CA THR A 133 -10.93 -12.76 -17.36
C THR A 133 -12.45 -12.70 -17.39
N ASP A 134 -13.07 -13.01 -18.51
CA ASP A 134 -14.53 -13.00 -18.65
C ASP A 134 -15.18 -14.08 -17.80
N GLU A 135 -14.57 -15.28 -17.75
CA GLU A 135 -15.01 -16.32 -16.82
C GLU A 135 -14.84 -15.88 -15.36
N ALA A 136 -13.71 -15.27 -15.00
CA ALA A 136 -13.48 -14.77 -13.65
C ALA A 136 -14.53 -13.72 -13.23
N ARG A 137 -14.86 -12.78 -14.12
CA ARG A 137 -15.92 -11.77 -13.91
C ARG A 137 -17.30 -12.41 -13.78
N ALA A 138 -17.61 -13.42 -14.60
CA ALA A 138 -18.89 -14.14 -14.53
C ALA A 138 -19.03 -14.93 -13.22
N GLN A 139 -17.93 -15.53 -12.72
CA GLN A 139 -17.92 -16.21 -11.44
C GLN A 139 -18.02 -15.23 -10.27
N ASN A 140 -17.42 -14.04 -10.41
CA ASN A 140 -17.38 -12.96 -9.42
C ASN A 140 -17.05 -13.49 -8.01
N ARG A 141 -15.92 -14.18 -7.86
CA ARG A 141 -15.50 -14.78 -6.59
C ARG A 141 -14.28 -14.06 -6.04
N TYR A 142 -14.36 -13.66 -4.78
CA TYR A 142 -13.26 -13.01 -4.08
C TYR A 142 -12.00 -13.89 -4.02
N GLU A 143 -12.16 -15.22 -3.97
CA GLU A 143 -11.05 -16.16 -3.88
C GLU A 143 -10.46 -16.56 -5.24
N ASN A 144 -10.51 -15.68 -6.23
CA ASN A 144 -10.02 -15.92 -7.59
C ASN A 144 -8.91 -14.92 -7.96
N LEU A 145 -7.71 -15.44 -8.27
CA LEU A 145 -6.55 -14.61 -8.62
C LEU A 145 -6.75 -13.84 -9.94
N THR A 146 -7.45 -14.44 -10.91
CA THR A 146 -7.73 -13.79 -12.19
C THR A 146 -8.63 -12.58 -12.00
N LEU A 147 -9.68 -12.70 -11.19
CA LEU A 147 -10.56 -11.56 -10.86
C LEU A 147 -9.79 -10.49 -10.09
N TYR A 148 -8.94 -10.90 -9.14
CA TYR A 148 -8.12 -9.97 -8.38
C TYR A 148 -7.27 -9.08 -9.29
N PHE A 149 -6.44 -9.70 -10.14
CA PHE A 149 -5.52 -8.96 -10.99
C PHE A 149 -6.23 -8.17 -12.09
N ASP A 150 -7.37 -8.66 -12.60
CA ASP A 150 -8.22 -7.90 -13.52
C ASP A 150 -8.72 -6.60 -12.86
N GLN A 151 -9.24 -6.68 -11.62
CA GLN A 151 -9.73 -5.51 -10.89
C GLN A 151 -8.59 -4.59 -10.42
N ALA A 152 -7.51 -5.17 -9.88
CA ALA A 152 -6.36 -4.44 -9.39
C ALA A 152 -5.65 -3.66 -10.51
N SER A 153 -5.62 -4.21 -11.73
CA SER A 153 -5.02 -3.58 -12.90
C SER A 153 -5.99 -2.77 -13.76
N LEU A 154 -7.27 -2.71 -13.40
CA LEU A 154 -8.33 -2.08 -14.20
C LEU A 154 -8.40 -2.65 -15.63
N GLY A 155 -8.20 -3.98 -15.74
CA GLY A 155 -8.20 -4.72 -17.00
C GLY A 155 -6.91 -4.62 -17.81
N GLN A 156 -5.84 -4.00 -17.29
CA GLN A 156 -4.56 -3.89 -18.01
C GLN A 156 -3.69 -5.15 -17.91
N PHE A 157 -3.95 -6.01 -16.92
CA PHE A 157 -3.20 -7.22 -16.66
C PHE A 157 -4.13 -8.42 -16.48
N ALA A 158 -4.03 -9.38 -17.39
CA ALA A 158 -4.78 -10.62 -17.35
C ALA A 158 -3.92 -11.73 -16.74
N PHE A 159 -4.10 -11.98 -15.44
CA PHE A 159 -3.49 -13.13 -14.75
C PHE A 159 -4.40 -14.35 -14.87
N THR A 160 -4.22 -15.13 -15.93
CA THR A 160 -5.05 -16.32 -16.24
C THR A 160 -4.28 -17.59 -15.93
N GLY A 161 -4.93 -18.74 -15.98
CA GLY A 161 -4.21 -19.99 -15.78
C GLY A 161 -5.06 -21.23 -15.73
N THR A 162 -4.39 -22.33 -15.43
CA THR A 162 -4.99 -23.64 -15.20
C THR A 162 -4.57 -24.19 -13.85
N ALA A 163 -5.41 -25.04 -13.27
CA ALA A 163 -5.14 -25.69 -12.00
C ALA A 163 -4.97 -27.20 -12.19
N ALA A 164 -4.08 -27.79 -11.41
CA ALA A 164 -3.78 -29.21 -11.41
C ALA A 164 -3.60 -29.73 -9.98
N TYR A 165 -3.65 -31.05 -9.81
CA TYR A 165 -3.38 -31.72 -8.55
C TYR A 165 -2.30 -32.79 -8.69
N VAL A 166 -1.42 -32.91 -7.70
CA VAL A 166 -0.35 -33.91 -7.69
C VAL A 166 -0.19 -34.52 -6.29
N SER A 167 -0.03 -35.85 -6.24
CA SER A 167 0.46 -36.54 -5.04
C SER A 167 1.99 -36.56 -5.01
N VAL A 168 2.56 -36.21 -3.86
CA VAL A 168 4.00 -36.11 -3.64
C VAL A 168 4.44 -37.24 -2.71
N PRO A 169 5.53 -37.97 -3.04
CA PRO A 169 6.02 -39.04 -2.18
C PRO A 169 6.35 -38.54 -0.77
N ASP A 170 6.01 -39.35 0.22
CA ASP A 170 6.23 -39.07 1.64
C ASP A 170 7.72 -38.88 1.99
N SER A 171 8.63 -39.41 1.17
CA SER A 171 10.08 -39.23 1.34
C SER A 171 10.53 -37.77 1.27
N PHE A 172 9.72 -36.88 0.72
CA PHE A 172 9.97 -35.43 0.70
C PHE A 172 9.42 -34.70 1.93
N TYR A 173 8.57 -35.33 2.74
CA TYR A 173 7.97 -34.71 3.93
C TYR A 173 9.04 -34.41 4.98
N GLY A 174 8.99 -33.21 5.57
CA GLY A 174 10.00 -32.73 6.52
C GLY A 174 11.34 -32.35 5.88
N GLY A 175 11.50 -32.57 4.57
CA GLY A 175 12.65 -32.14 3.78
C GLY A 175 12.57 -30.67 3.34
N THR A 176 13.31 -30.35 2.27
CA THR A 176 13.28 -29.01 1.65
C THR A 176 12.19 -28.92 0.59
N TYR A 177 11.43 -27.82 0.59
CA TYR A 177 10.44 -27.54 -0.46
C TYR A 177 11.06 -27.56 -1.87
N ALA A 178 12.31 -27.12 -2.03
CA ALA A 178 13.02 -27.12 -3.31
C ALA A 178 13.11 -28.51 -3.97
N ALA A 179 13.37 -29.55 -3.18
CA ALA A 179 13.44 -30.93 -3.68
C ALA A 179 12.05 -31.47 -4.05
N ALA A 180 11.05 -31.21 -3.22
CA ALA A 180 9.67 -31.61 -3.45
C ALA A 180 9.08 -30.93 -4.71
N ASN A 181 9.29 -29.62 -4.84
CA ASN A 181 8.85 -28.83 -6.00
C ASN A 181 9.50 -29.31 -7.29
N ARG A 182 10.81 -29.57 -7.29
CA ARG A 182 11.53 -30.10 -8.47
C ARG A 182 10.93 -31.42 -8.93
N HIS A 183 10.73 -32.35 -8.00
CA HIS A 183 10.11 -33.64 -8.29
C HIS A 183 8.69 -33.48 -8.87
N LEU A 184 7.87 -32.66 -8.22
CA LEU A 184 6.50 -32.38 -8.67
C LEU A 184 6.47 -31.77 -10.08
N ILE A 185 7.30 -30.76 -10.34
CA ILE A 185 7.39 -30.07 -11.63
C ILE A 185 7.80 -31.06 -12.73
N GLN A 186 8.84 -31.87 -12.50
CA GLN A 186 9.32 -32.85 -13.48
C GLN A 186 8.30 -33.97 -13.74
N ASN A 187 7.51 -34.37 -12.74
CA ASN A 187 6.45 -35.35 -12.93
C ASN A 187 5.28 -34.77 -13.74
N LEU A 188 4.88 -33.54 -13.44
CA LEU A 188 3.71 -32.91 -14.06
C LEU A 188 3.99 -32.40 -15.47
N LEU A 189 5.15 -31.79 -15.69
CA LEU A 189 5.54 -31.10 -16.92
C LEU A 189 6.57 -31.87 -17.77
N GLY A 190 7.01 -33.03 -17.29
CA GLY A 190 8.03 -33.84 -17.93
C GLY A 190 9.45 -33.47 -17.48
N ASP A 191 10.41 -34.31 -17.85
CA ASP A 191 11.81 -34.23 -17.44
C ASP A 191 12.71 -34.13 -18.68
N GLY A 192 12.65 -32.98 -19.35
CA GLY A 192 13.25 -32.81 -20.68
C GLY A 192 12.67 -33.81 -21.70
N ASP A 193 13.53 -34.35 -22.54
CA ASP A 193 13.16 -35.37 -23.54
C ASP A 193 12.91 -36.76 -22.93
N ALA A 194 13.14 -36.95 -21.62
CA ALA A 194 13.16 -38.28 -21.02
C ALA A 194 11.76 -38.81 -20.69
N ARG A 195 10.80 -37.93 -20.36
CA ARG A 195 9.43 -38.31 -19.94
C ARG A 195 8.42 -37.24 -20.35
N PRO A 196 7.33 -37.60 -21.04
CA PRO A 196 6.25 -36.64 -21.34
C PRO A 196 5.54 -36.22 -20.04
N GLY A 197 5.09 -34.97 -20.00
CA GLY A 197 4.31 -34.44 -18.89
C GLY A 197 2.91 -35.05 -18.80
N GLN A 198 2.33 -35.02 -17.59
CA GLN A 198 1.00 -35.53 -17.30
C GLN A 198 -0.11 -34.46 -17.47
N LEU A 199 0.25 -33.18 -17.60
CA LEU A 199 -0.71 -32.07 -17.70
C LEU A 199 -1.50 -32.04 -19.02
N GLY A 200 -0.97 -32.67 -20.09
CA GLY A 200 -1.61 -32.69 -21.42
C GLY A 200 -1.63 -31.34 -22.16
N GLN A 201 -0.96 -30.31 -21.62
CA GLN A 201 -0.77 -28.98 -22.23
C GLN A 201 0.68 -28.81 -22.66
N SER A 202 0.92 -27.99 -23.69
CA SER A 202 2.29 -27.72 -24.13
C SER A 202 2.97 -26.77 -23.13
N PRO A 203 4.23 -27.01 -22.75
CA PRO A 203 5.01 -26.06 -21.95
C PRO A 203 4.99 -24.62 -22.50
N GLY A 204 4.95 -24.46 -23.84
CA GLY A 204 4.89 -23.14 -24.49
C GLY A 204 3.60 -22.35 -24.24
N ASP A 205 2.53 -23.00 -23.77
CA ASP A 205 1.29 -22.30 -23.41
C ASP A 205 1.49 -21.39 -22.18
N PHE A 206 2.54 -21.66 -21.39
CA PHE A 206 2.92 -20.96 -20.16
C PHE A 206 4.15 -20.05 -20.33
N ASP A 207 4.68 -19.88 -21.55
CA ASP A 207 5.85 -19.03 -21.84
C ASP A 207 5.45 -17.92 -22.81
N ARG A 208 5.13 -16.76 -22.26
CA ARG A 208 4.77 -15.55 -23.02
C ARG A 208 5.57 -14.34 -22.57
N TRP A 209 6.26 -14.44 -21.44
CA TRP A 209 6.96 -13.36 -20.77
C TRP A 209 8.39 -13.77 -20.46
N ARG A 210 9.29 -12.80 -20.58
CA ARG A 210 10.66 -12.92 -20.07
C ARG A 210 10.94 -11.85 -19.04
N MET A 211 11.68 -12.24 -18.01
CA MET A 211 12.17 -11.30 -17.01
C MET A 211 13.49 -10.70 -17.49
N ALA A 212 13.51 -9.38 -17.75
CA ALA A 212 14.74 -8.69 -18.13
C ALA A 212 15.60 -8.30 -16.91
N SER A 213 14.94 -8.04 -15.78
CA SER A 213 15.53 -7.80 -14.46
C SER A 213 14.42 -7.92 -13.40
N PRO A 214 14.72 -7.98 -12.10
CA PRO A 214 13.66 -8.04 -11.07
C PRO A 214 12.62 -6.93 -11.23
N GLY A 215 11.34 -7.32 -11.36
CA GLY A 215 10.21 -6.40 -11.59
C GLY A 215 10.07 -5.88 -13.03
N VAL A 216 10.97 -6.22 -13.95
CA VAL A 216 10.91 -5.83 -15.36
C VAL A 216 10.55 -7.03 -16.20
N HIS A 217 9.35 -6.98 -16.76
CA HIS A 217 8.78 -8.04 -17.59
C HIS A 217 8.59 -7.56 -19.02
N ILE A 218 8.84 -8.44 -19.98
CA ILE A 218 8.69 -8.19 -21.41
C ILE A 218 7.83 -9.31 -21.99
N HIS A 219 6.82 -8.96 -22.79
CA HIS A 219 5.91 -9.91 -23.44
C HIS A 219 6.57 -10.59 -24.64
N GLU A 220 7.61 -11.37 -24.37
CA GLU A 220 8.39 -12.17 -25.30
C GLU A 220 8.71 -13.51 -24.63
N PRO A 221 8.55 -14.66 -25.31
CA PRO A 221 8.91 -15.95 -24.75
C PRO A 221 10.43 -16.09 -24.58
N ASP A 222 10.89 -16.81 -23.54
CA ASP A 222 12.32 -17.09 -23.29
C ASP A 222 12.67 -18.57 -23.01
N GLY A 223 11.74 -19.47 -23.29
CA GLY A 223 11.85 -20.89 -22.99
C GLY A 223 11.73 -21.20 -21.50
N ALA A 224 11.20 -20.28 -20.69
CA ALA A 224 10.86 -20.53 -19.29
C ALA A 224 9.37 -20.28 -19.04
N PHE A 225 8.81 -20.98 -18.06
CA PHE A 225 7.46 -20.71 -17.61
C PHE A 225 7.36 -19.30 -17.02
N ASP A 226 6.29 -18.59 -17.35
CA ASP A 226 5.95 -17.28 -16.80
C ASP A 226 5.74 -17.40 -15.29
N TYR A 227 4.89 -18.34 -14.86
CA TYR A 227 4.55 -18.49 -13.45
C TYR A 227 3.97 -19.85 -13.05
N VAL A 228 4.48 -20.43 -11.97
CA VAL A 228 4.02 -21.68 -11.34
C VAL A 228 3.76 -21.44 -9.86
N ILE A 229 2.59 -21.85 -9.40
CA ILE A 229 2.16 -21.74 -8.00
C ILE A 229 2.02 -23.15 -7.45
N ILE A 230 2.74 -23.48 -6.38
CA ILE A 230 2.60 -24.79 -5.70
C ILE A 230 1.98 -24.59 -4.31
N ILE A 231 0.82 -25.20 -4.09
CA ILE A 231 0.02 -25.10 -2.87
C ILE A 231 0.03 -26.45 -2.16
N TYR A 232 0.83 -26.57 -1.11
CA TYR A 232 0.88 -27.78 -0.29
C TYR A 232 -0.26 -27.83 0.73
N ARG A 233 -0.92 -28.97 0.82
CA ARG A 233 -1.83 -29.29 1.90
C ARG A 233 -1.11 -29.22 3.25
N ARG A 234 -1.78 -28.66 4.27
CA ARG A 234 -1.26 -28.51 5.63
C ARG A 234 -2.32 -28.95 6.66
N PRO A 235 -2.36 -30.24 7.01
CA PRO A 235 -3.43 -30.82 7.81
C PRO A 235 -3.52 -30.23 9.23
N GLU A 236 -2.37 -29.82 9.80
CA GLU A 236 -2.32 -29.25 11.14
C GLU A 236 -1.65 -27.88 11.14
N ARG A 237 -2.26 -26.92 11.85
CA ARG A 237 -1.72 -25.55 11.98
C ARG A 237 -0.28 -25.53 12.52
N ASN A 238 0.14 -26.51 13.31
CA ASN A 238 1.50 -26.57 13.88
C ASN A 238 2.46 -27.48 13.13
N ARG A 239 2.00 -28.19 12.09
CA ARG A 239 2.78 -29.18 11.37
C ARG A 239 2.98 -28.71 9.93
N HIS A 240 3.98 -27.88 9.74
CA HIS A 240 4.37 -27.42 8.41
C HIS A 240 5.01 -28.59 7.64
N PRO A 241 4.67 -28.84 6.36
CA PRO A 241 5.23 -29.95 5.57
C PRO A 241 6.76 -29.86 5.40
N PHE A 242 7.32 -28.66 5.59
CA PHE A 242 8.75 -28.38 5.52
C PHE A 242 9.26 -27.82 6.86
N GLY A 243 10.56 -27.97 7.15
CA GLY A 243 11.15 -27.55 8.43
C GLY A 243 11.07 -26.05 8.78
N ALA A 244 10.74 -25.17 7.83
CA ALA A 244 10.61 -23.72 8.04
C ALA A 244 9.15 -23.28 8.20
N ARG A 245 8.86 -22.34 9.11
CA ARG A 245 7.49 -21.85 9.42
C ARG A 245 7.12 -20.59 8.63
N TRP A 246 6.87 -20.73 7.34
CA TRP A 246 6.26 -19.67 6.51
C TRP A 246 4.91 -20.15 5.98
N ASN A 247 4.06 -19.25 5.47
CA ASN A 247 2.80 -19.65 4.82
C ASN A 247 2.90 -19.50 3.30
N GLY A 248 3.67 -18.52 2.81
CA GLY A 248 4.06 -18.37 1.41
C GLY A 248 5.54 -17.98 1.30
N ILE A 249 6.11 -18.26 0.14
CA ILE A 249 7.43 -17.78 -0.28
C ILE A 249 7.43 -17.62 -1.81
N ALA A 250 7.86 -16.47 -2.31
CA ALA A 250 8.03 -16.15 -3.73
C ALA A 250 9.20 -16.91 -4.41
N ALA A 251 9.36 -18.20 -4.11
CA ALA A 251 10.35 -19.07 -4.71
C ALA A 251 9.83 -20.51 -4.82
N LEU A 252 10.36 -21.25 -5.79
CA LEU A 252 10.12 -22.69 -5.94
C LEU A 252 11.33 -23.52 -5.45
N GLY A 253 12.48 -22.89 -5.24
CA GLY A 253 13.70 -23.55 -4.78
C GLY A 253 14.95 -22.80 -5.19
N THR A 254 15.89 -23.51 -5.82
CA THR A 254 17.14 -22.93 -6.32
C THR A 254 17.45 -23.43 -7.73
N GLY A 255 18.08 -22.56 -8.53
CA GLY A 255 18.51 -22.86 -9.88
C GLY A 255 17.35 -22.94 -10.88
N SER A 256 17.54 -23.72 -11.93
CA SER A 256 16.54 -23.98 -12.97
C SER A 256 16.13 -25.45 -12.95
N ILE A 257 14.87 -25.73 -13.33
CA ILE A 257 14.29 -27.06 -13.43
C ILE A 257 13.94 -27.29 -14.90
N PRO A 258 14.66 -28.16 -15.63
CA PRO A 258 14.30 -28.48 -17.00
C PRO A 258 12.98 -29.25 -17.03
N VAL A 259 12.16 -28.98 -18.04
CA VAL A 259 10.90 -29.68 -18.31
C VAL A 259 10.84 -30.08 -19.80
N ALA A 260 9.76 -30.71 -20.24
CA ALA A 260 9.64 -31.18 -21.62
C ALA A 260 9.85 -30.08 -22.68
N ASP A 261 10.17 -30.49 -23.90
CA ASP A 261 10.31 -29.64 -25.09
C ASP A 261 11.38 -28.53 -24.96
N GLY A 262 12.38 -28.75 -24.09
CA GLY A 262 13.48 -27.80 -23.87
C GLY A 262 13.13 -26.59 -23.02
N TYR A 263 11.94 -26.55 -22.42
CA TYR A 263 11.52 -25.48 -21.51
C TYR A 263 12.13 -25.66 -20.11
N ARG A 264 12.02 -24.61 -19.29
CA ARG A 264 12.47 -24.63 -17.89
C ARG A 264 11.54 -23.88 -16.95
N VAL A 265 11.67 -24.16 -15.66
CA VAL A 265 11.09 -23.35 -14.58
C VAL A 265 12.24 -22.76 -13.77
N ASN A 266 12.31 -21.43 -13.67
CA ASN A 266 13.32 -20.76 -12.86
C ASN A 266 12.88 -20.80 -11.40
N ALA A 267 13.60 -21.51 -10.53
CA ALA A 267 13.12 -21.79 -9.17
C ALA A 267 13.54 -20.74 -8.12
N SER A 268 14.51 -19.89 -8.45
CA SER A 268 15.17 -18.96 -7.53
C SER A 268 14.29 -17.74 -7.19
N TRP A 269 14.57 -17.03 -6.09
CA TRP A 269 13.70 -15.96 -5.56
C TRP A 269 13.61 -14.70 -6.43
N SER A 270 14.74 -14.15 -6.92
CA SER A 270 14.76 -12.84 -7.60
C SER A 270 14.42 -12.86 -9.10
N GLU A 271 14.43 -14.07 -9.69
CA GLU A 271 14.25 -14.32 -11.13
C GLU A 271 13.33 -15.53 -11.33
N GLY A 272 12.49 -15.80 -10.33
CA GLY A 272 11.72 -17.03 -10.25
C GLY A 272 10.49 -17.03 -11.13
N SER A 273 10.21 -18.17 -11.73
CA SER A 273 8.97 -18.52 -12.41
C SER A 273 7.90 -18.99 -11.41
N GLY A 274 7.86 -18.50 -10.16
CA GLY A 274 6.83 -18.96 -9.24
C GLY A 274 7.05 -18.86 -7.74
N GLN A 275 6.15 -19.52 -7.01
CA GLN A 275 6.03 -19.45 -5.55
C GLN A 275 5.54 -20.75 -4.93
N THR A 276 5.86 -20.94 -3.66
CA THR A 276 5.40 -22.06 -2.84
C THR A 276 4.55 -21.56 -1.68
N LEU A 277 3.45 -22.24 -1.41
CA LEU A 277 2.51 -21.91 -0.34
C LEU A 277 2.13 -23.16 0.44
N THR A 278 1.80 -23.01 1.72
CA THR A 278 1.00 -23.99 2.44
C THR A 278 -0.44 -23.51 2.56
N PHE A 279 -1.40 -24.39 2.27
CA PHE A 279 -2.82 -24.06 2.31
C PHE A 279 -3.25 -23.76 3.75
N THR A 280 -3.86 -22.60 3.96
CA THR A 280 -4.40 -22.18 5.27
C THR A 280 -5.89 -21.83 5.20
N GLY A 281 -6.58 -22.35 4.17
CA GLY A 281 -7.92 -21.92 3.77
C GLY A 281 -7.87 -20.99 2.54
N THR A 282 -8.92 -21.01 1.74
CA THR A 282 -8.96 -20.39 0.40
C THR A 282 -8.64 -18.90 0.43
N GLU A 283 -9.36 -18.12 1.24
CA GLU A 283 -9.18 -16.66 1.35
C GLU A 283 -7.77 -16.27 1.77
N GLN A 284 -7.23 -16.94 2.81
CA GLN A 284 -5.89 -16.67 3.30
C GLN A 284 -4.83 -17.05 2.28
N ALA A 285 -5.00 -18.21 1.62
CA ALA A 285 -4.11 -18.64 0.55
C ALA A 285 -4.07 -17.60 -0.56
N VAL A 286 -5.22 -17.13 -1.07
CA VAL A 286 -5.29 -16.11 -2.11
C VAL A 286 -4.56 -14.83 -1.69
N GLY A 287 -4.76 -14.34 -0.47
CA GLY A 287 -4.05 -13.14 -0.01
C GLY A 287 -2.53 -13.33 0.09
N TYR A 288 -2.04 -14.49 0.52
CA TYR A 288 -0.61 -14.80 0.45
C TYR A 288 -0.11 -14.92 -0.99
N LEU A 289 -0.87 -15.56 -1.89
CA LEU A 289 -0.49 -15.69 -3.29
C LEU A 289 -0.39 -14.33 -3.98
N ILE A 290 -1.31 -13.41 -3.72
CA ILE A 290 -1.27 -12.01 -4.19
C ILE A 290 -0.01 -11.32 -3.69
N HIS A 291 0.30 -11.46 -2.40
CA HIS A 291 1.49 -10.89 -1.79
C HIS A 291 2.78 -11.42 -2.43
N GLU A 292 2.88 -12.74 -2.59
CA GLU A 292 4.06 -13.38 -3.16
C GLU A 292 4.21 -13.06 -4.67
N ILE A 293 3.12 -12.98 -5.43
CA ILE A 293 3.13 -12.46 -6.83
C ILE A 293 3.60 -11.00 -6.85
N GLY A 294 3.25 -10.21 -5.83
CA GLY A 294 3.74 -8.84 -5.66
C GLY A 294 5.28 -8.76 -5.70
N HIS A 295 6.00 -9.72 -5.11
CA HIS A 295 7.48 -9.75 -5.17
C HIS A 295 8.01 -9.95 -6.57
N HIS A 296 7.29 -10.69 -7.42
CA HIS A 296 7.66 -10.91 -8.81
C HIS A 296 7.34 -9.71 -9.70
N LEU A 297 6.23 -9.02 -9.42
CA LEU A 297 5.79 -7.86 -10.21
C LEU A 297 6.56 -6.58 -9.84
N LEU A 298 6.79 -6.32 -8.54
CA LEU A 298 7.38 -5.07 -8.03
C LEU A 298 8.82 -5.24 -7.48
N GLY A 299 9.30 -6.48 -7.32
CA GLY A 299 10.61 -6.78 -6.74
C GLY A 299 10.60 -7.06 -5.23
N ALA A 300 11.78 -7.43 -4.71
CA ALA A 300 11.93 -8.37 -3.60
C ALA A 300 11.84 -7.90 -2.12
N PRO A 301 11.55 -6.64 -1.76
CA PRO A 301 11.29 -6.37 -0.33
C PRO A 301 9.99 -5.64 0.04
N HIS A 302 9.63 -5.70 1.31
CA HIS A 302 8.43 -5.08 1.85
C HIS A 302 8.68 -3.58 2.12
N PRO A 303 8.08 -2.63 1.38
CA PRO A 303 8.14 -1.20 1.71
C PRO A 303 7.47 -0.89 3.05
N TYR A 304 6.70 -1.84 3.61
CA TYR A 304 6.05 -1.77 4.91
C TYR A 304 6.88 -2.51 5.99
N ILE A 305 6.88 -2.03 7.22
CA ILE A 305 7.59 -2.68 8.34
C ILE A 305 6.92 -4.02 8.66
N GLY A 306 7.42 -5.11 8.09
CA GLY A 306 6.76 -6.41 8.09
C GLY A 306 6.72 -7.22 9.39
N ALA A 307 7.14 -6.69 10.55
CA ALA A 307 7.30 -7.54 11.77
C ALA A 307 7.16 -6.86 13.14
N THR A 308 7.07 -5.53 13.28
CA THR A 308 7.33 -4.87 14.58
C THR A 308 6.13 -4.18 15.24
N GLY A 309 4.89 -4.52 14.86
CA GLY A 309 3.71 -4.02 15.56
C GLY A 309 3.49 -2.51 15.40
N THR A 310 4.06 -1.93 14.35
CA THR A 310 3.97 -0.50 14.02
C THR A 310 2.93 -0.16 12.94
N HIS A 311 2.18 -1.16 12.48
CA HIS A 311 1.41 -1.17 11.22
C HIS A 311 0.26 -0.19 11.16
N PRO A 312 0.41 0.98 10.52
CA PRO A 312 -0.69 1.83 10.24
C PRO A 312 -1.18 1.56 8.81
N ALA A 313 -2.07 0.58 8.68
CA ALA A 313 -2.88 0.25 7.51
C ALA A 313 -2.36 -0.89 6.60
N TYR A 314 -3.31 -1.71 6.13
CA TYR A 314 -3.19 -2.74 5.10
C TYR A 314 -3.12 -2.07 3.72
N TRP A 315 -2.20 -1.14 3.56
CA TRP A 315 -2.23 -0.29 2.40
C TRP A 315 -1.27 -0.81 1.36
N GLY A 316 -1.72 -1.74 0.52
CA GLY A 316 -0.95 -2.28 -0.60
C GLY A 316 -0.55 -3.75 -0.47
N LEU A 317 -0.03 -4.28 -1.58
CA LEU A 317 0.26 -5.71 -1.82
C LEU A 317 1.22 -6.32 -0.79
N PHE A 318 2.23 -5.55 -0.38
CA PHE A 318 3.33 -6.06 0.43
C PHE A 318 3.09 -6.09 1.94
N HIS A 319 1.85 -5.91 2.41
CA HIS A 319 1.57 -5.98 3.85
C HIS A 319 1.56 -7.44 4.36
N THR A 320 2.32 -7.73 5.43
CA THR A 320 2.81 -9.09 5.75
C THR A 320 1.92 -10.00 6.61
N TYR A 321 0.95 -9.48 7.36
CA TYR A 321 0.39 -10.27 8.49
C TYR A 321 -0.97 -10.93 8.30
N LEU A 322 -1.80 -10.45 7.38
CA LEU A 322 -3.16 -10.97 7.19
C LEU A 322 -3.54 -10.71 5.73
N ALA A 323 -3.29 -11.67 4.85
CA ALA A 323 -3.94 -11.84 3.54
C ALA A 323 -4.48 -10.53 2.94
N ASN A 324 -3.63 -9.51 2.81
CA ASN A 324 -4.10 -8.20 2.39
C ASN A 324 -4.20 -8.22 0.88
N GLN A 325 -5.38 -7.91 0.38
CA GLN A 325 -5.65 -7.93 -1.05
C GLN A 325 -5.72 -6.51 -1.61
N SER A 326 -5.46 -5.47 -0.81
CA SER A 326 -5.44 -4.09 -1.30
C SER A 326 -4.20 -3.79 -2.14
N ILE A 327 -4.36 -2.92 -3.15
CA ILE A 327 -3.28 -2.31 -3.92
C ILE A 327 -3.36 -0.80 -3.78
N ASN A 328 -2.22 -0.12 -3.63
CA ASN A 328 -2.18 1.35 -3.56
C ASN A 328 -1.79 2.00 -4.90
N ALA A 329 -2.00 3.31 -5.00
CA ALA A 329 -1.83 4.06 -6.23
C ALA A 329 -0.37 4.10 -6.69
N TRP A 330 0.59 4.12 -5.75
CA TRP A 330 2.00 3.98 -6.09
C TRP A 330 2.32 2.61 -6.69
N GLU A 331 1.80 1.52 -6.12
CA GLU A 331 1.97 0.16 -6.64
C GLU A 331 1.35 0.05 -8.04
N ARG A 332 0.13 0.58 -8.26
CA ARG A 332 -0.50 0.61 -9.60
C ARG A 332 0.33 1.42 -10.60
N GLU A 333 0.85 2.60 -10.22
CA GLU A 333 1.66 3.40 -11.14
C GLU A 333 3.05 2.79 -11.39
N ALA A 334 3.64 2.13 -10.38
CA ALA A 334 4.89 1.39 -10.53
C ALA A 334 4.74 0.22 -11.53
N LEU A 335 3.60 -0.47 -11.49
CA LEU A 335 3.23 -1.54 -12.44
C LEU A 335 2.73 -1.05 -13.80
N GLY A 336 2.61 0.27 -13.98
CA GLY A 336 2.09 0.86 -15.20
C GLY A 336 0.58 0.69 -15.41
N TRP A 337 -0.16 0.20 -14.41
CA TRP A 337 -1.62 -0.02 -14.46
C TRP A 337 -2.43 1.28 -14.38
N HIS A 338 -1.83 2.34 -13.85
CA HIS A 338 -2.48 3.64 -13.71
C HIS A 338 -1.44 4.77 -13.71
N ARG A 339 -1.87 6.02 -13.91
CA ARG A 339 -1.03 7.20 -13.74
C ARG A 339 -1.72 8.20 -12.82
N MET A 340 -1.11 8.49 -11.69
CA MET A 340 -1.65 9.47 -10.75
C MET A 340 -1.66 10.89 -11.33
N MET A 341 -2.68 11.65 -11.00
CA MET A 341 -2.79 13.08 -11.30
C MET A 341 -1.73 13.86 -10.51
N ARG A 342 -0.87 14.62 -11.20
CA ARG A 342 0.19 15.40 -10.56
C ARG A 342 -0.37 16.75 -10.10
N ILE A 343 -0.36 16.99 -8.80
CA ILE A 343 -0.79 18.24 -8.18
C ILE A 343 0.39 19.21 -8.22
N ARG A 344 0.15 20.41 -8.74
CA ARG A 344 1.09 21.54 -8.73
C ARG A 344 0.33 22.74 -8.19
N PRO A 345 0.27 22.92 -6.86
CA PRO A 345 -0.44 24.04 -6.28
C PRO A 345 0.23 25.33 -6.76
N ASP A 346 -0.56 26.25 -7.30
CA ASP A 346 -0.14 27.63 -7.51
C ASP A 346 -0.12 28.32 -6.14
N GLU A 347 0.89 29.15 -5.89
CA GLU A 347 0.96 29.98 -4.69
C GLU A 347 -0.23 30.96 -4.60
N ASN A 348 -0.83 31.31 -5.75
CA ASN A 348 -1.89 32.31 -5.86
C ASN A 348 -3.24 31.74 -6.32
N ALA A 349 -3.35 30.44 -6.59
CA ALA A 349 -4.59 29.84 -7.08
C ALA A 349 -4.92 28.50 -6.43
N LEU A 350 -6.23 28.22 -6.34
CA LEU A 350 -6.73 26.92 -5.92
C LEU A 350 -6.62 25.94 -7.08
N THR A 351 -6.10 24.75 -6.80
CA THR A 351 -6.19 23.61 -7.72
C THR A 351 -7.37 22.75 -7.30
N GLU A 352 -8.39 22.67 -8.14
CA GLU A 352 -9.54 21.80 -7.93
C GLU A 352 -9.40 20.51 -8.75
N ILE A 353 -9.67 19.37 -8.12
CA ILE A 353 -9.81 18.08 -8.79
C ILE A 353 -11.01 17.31 -8.23
N THR A 354 -11.45 16.31 -8.97
CA THR A 354 -12.42 15.31 -8.50
C THR A 354 -11.78 13.94 -8.58
N LEU A 355 -11.90 13.13 -7.52
CA LEU A 355 -11.47 11.74 -7.49
C LEU A 355 -12.68 10.83 -7.32
N GLY A 356 -12.88 9.86 -8.21
CA GLY A 356 -13.81 8.74 -8.04
C GLY A 356 -13.34 7.74 -7.00
N ASP A 357 -14.12 6.68 -6.78
CA ASP A 357 -13.72 5.59 -5.89
C ASP A 357 -12.48 4.90 -6.48
N TYR A 358 -11.34 5.05 -5.82
CA TYR A 358 -10.01 4.67 -6.29
C TYR A 358 -9.97 3.19 -6.67
N TYR A 359 -10.65 2.32 -5.93
CA TYR A 359 -10.63 0.90 -6.24
C TYR A 359 -11.22 0.61 -7.63
N THR A 360 -12.36 1.23 -7.96
CA THR A 360 -13.10 1.00 -9.21
C THR A 360 -12.60 1.87 -10.38
N THR A 361 -12.15 3.09 -10.10
CA THR A 361 -11.75 4.07 -11.13
C THR A 361 -10.24 4.15 -11.35
N GLY A 362 -9.44 3.75 -10.36
CA GLY A 362 -8.00 3.98 -10.35
C GLY A 362 -7.58 5.39 -9.95
N GLU A 363 -8.50 6.36 -9.92
CA GLU A 363 -8.18 7.76 -9.79
C GLU A 363 -7.49 8.08 -8.47
N ALA A 364 -6.29 8.63 -8.57
CA ALA A 364 -5.48 9.09 -7.45
C ALA A 364 -4.71 10.34 -7.84
N ALA A 365 -4.31 11.13 -6.84
CA ALA A 365 -3.51 12.32 -7.03
C ALA A 365 -2.22 12.26 -6.21
N VAL A 366 -1.19 12.99 -6.65
CA VAL A 366 0.11 13.00 -5.99
C VAL A 366 0.79 14.36 -6.11
N PHE A 367 1.42 14.79 -5.01
CA PHE A 367 2.24 15.98 -4.90
C PHE A 367 3.69 15.58 -4.58
N GLU A 368 4.64 16.06 -5.37
CA GLU A 368 6.07 15.85 -5.13
C GLU A 368 6.61 17.01 -4.29
N ARG A 369 7.16 16.67 -3.12
CA ARG A 369 7.76 17.61 -2.18
C ARG A 369 9.18 18.00 -2.64
N PRO A 370 9.72 19.15 -2.17
CA PRO A 370 11.08 19.57 -2.52
C PRO A 370 12.18 18.57 -2.14
N ASP A 371 11.97 17.77 -1.09
CA ASP A 371 12.87 16.70 -0.65
C ASP A 371 12.78 15.42 -1.52
N GLY A 372 11.94 15.44 -2.56
CA GLY A 372 11.65 14.31 -3.41
C GLY A 372 10.75 13.26 -2.75
N SER A 373 10.11 13.51 -1.62
CA SER A 373 9.04 12.62 -1.13
C SER A 373 7.72 12.89 -1.88
N LEU A 374 6.81 11.93 -1.89
CA LEU A 374 5.52 12.03 -2.58
C LEU A 374 4.39 11.97 -1.56
N LEU A 375 3.47 12.94 -1.57
CA LEU A 375 2.18 12.84 -0.88
C LEU A 375 1.13 12.34 -1.86
N ILE A 376 0.50 11.21 -1.57
CA ILE A 376 -0.45 10.53 -2.42
C ILE A 376 -1.84 10.51 -1.77
N PHE A 377 -2.85 10.72 -2.60
CA PHE A 377 -4.26 10.92 -2.25
C PHE A 377 -5.14 9.92 -3.00
N GLU A 378 -5.91 9.13 -2.26
CA GLU A 378 -6.83 8.12 -2.81
C GLU A 378 -8.22 8.34 -2.20
N ASN A 379 -9.25 8.52 -3.02
CA ASN A 379 -10.63 8.49 -2.52
C ASN A 379 -11.11 7.05 -2.47
N ARG A 380 -11.35 6.45 -1.30
CA ARG A 380 -11.91 5.09 -1.20
C ARG A 380 -13.30 5.17 -0.58
N GLN A 381 -14.34 5.01 -1.40
CA GLN A 381 -15.74 5.03 -0.96
C GLN A 381 -16.36 3.64 -0.82
N LYS A 382 -15.67 2.61 -1.32
CA LYS A 382 -16.12 1.22 -1.23
C LYS A 382 -17.49 1.01 -1.87
N GLN A 383 -17.74 1.67 -2.99
CA GLN A 383 -19.04 1.63 -3.66
C GLN A 383 -19.40 0.24 -4.15
N HIS A 384 -18.39 -0.53 -4.56
CA HIS A 384 -18.53 -1.92 -4.94
C HIS A 384 -19.10 -2.80 -3.81
N GLN A 385 -18.83 -2.47 -2.53
CA GLN A 385 -19.45 -3.15 -1.38
C GLN A 385 -20.93 -2.81 -1.22
N LEU A 386 -21.29 -1.53 -1.42
CA LEU A 386 -22.68 -1.07 -1.30
C LEU A 386 -23.61 -1.68 -2.35
N GLN A 387 -23.06 -2.03 -3.52
CA GLN A 387 -23.80 -2.63 -4.62
C GLN A 387 -23.97 -4.15 -4.46
N GLY A 388 -23.63 -4.72 -3.30
CA GLY A 388 -23.74 -6.17 -3.04
C GLY A 388 -22.66 -6.99 -3.75
N GLY A 389 -21.57 -6.35 -4.18
CA GLY A 389 -20.38 -7.07 -4.62
C GLY A 389 -19.85 -7.96 -3.49
N PRO A 390 -19.37 -9.19 -3.78
CA PRO A 390 -18.74 -10.04 -2.77
C PRO A 390 -17.55 -9.31 -2.14
N GLY A 391 -17.15 -9.78 -0.94
CA GLY A 391 -16.05 -9.22 -0.15
C GLY A 391 -14.90 -8.75 -1.02
N THR A 392 -14.38 -7.57 -0.74
CA THR A 392 -13.65 -6.81 -1.76
C THR A 392 -12.18 -6.77 -1.45
N HIS A 393 -11.35 -6.69 -2.49
CA HIS A 393 -9.91 -6.53 -2.33
C HIS A 393 -9.53 -5.12 -1.81
N ASP A 394 -10.50 -4.23 -1.62
CA ASP A 394 -10.31 -2.90 -1.02
C ASP A 394 -10.29 -2.94 0.52
N LEU A 395 -9.28 -3.60 1.08
CA LEU A 395 -9.03 -3.67 2.52
C LEU A 395 -7.89 -2.75 2.94
N ALA A 396 -7.93 -1.47 2.56
CA ALA A 396 -6.87 -0.52 2.92
C ALA A 396 -6.63 -0.41 4.44
N THR A 397 -7.65 -0.66 5.26
CA THR A 397 -7.56 -0.66 6.73
C THR A 397 -8.19 -1.92 7.31
N LEU A 398 -7.96 -2.14 8.62
CA LEU A 398 -8.64 -3.19 9.38
C LEU A 398 -10.16 -3.02 9.45
N ASN A 399 -10.63 -1.78 9.27
CA ASN A 399 -12.05 -1.47 9.30
C ASN A 399 -12.61 -1.50 7.87
N PRO A 400 -13.39 -2.53 7.50
CA PRO A 400 -13.97 -2.62 6.17
C PRO A 400 -14.94 -1.47 5.87
N ASP A 401 -15.38 -0.69 6.88
CA ASP A 401 -16.27 0.46 6.68
C ASP A 401 -15.55 1.80 6.53
N ASP A 402 -14.22 1.87 6.67
CA ASP A 402 -13.50 3.14 6.51
C ASP A 402 -13.66 3.66 5.07
N ARG A 403 -14.14 4.90 4.94
CA ARG A 403 -14.37 5.59 3.67
C ARG A 403 -13.93 7.04 3.74
N GLY A 404 -13.55 7.62 2.60
CA GLY A 404 -13.10 9.00 2.50
C GLY A 404 -11.84 9.17 1.68
N LEU A 405 -11.14 10.28 1.90
CA LEU A 405 -9.83 10.57 1.35
C LEU A 405 -8.74 10.00 2.24
N PHE A 406 -8.02 9.05 1.68
CA PHE A 406 -6.86 8.41 2.25
C PHE A 406 -5.59 9.15 1.79
N ILE A 407 -4.70 9.48 2.74
CA ILE A 407 -3.45 10.20 2.47
C ILE A 407 -2.24 9.40 2.98
N TYR A 408 -1.20 9.28 2.16
CA TYR A 408 0.09 8.69 2.55
C TYR A 408 1.27 9.39 1.89
N GLU A 409 2.45 9.20 2.48
CA GLU A 409 3.72 9.69 1.99
C GLU A 409 4.64 8.54 1.60
N LEU A 410 5.32 8.69 0.46
CA LEU A 410 6.39 7.82 0.00
C LEU A 410 7.74 8.56 0.03
N PHE A 411 8.73 8.01 0.72
CA PHE A 411 10.06 8.62 0.86
C PHE A 411 11.07 8.07 -0.16
N PRO A 412 12.02 8.90 -0.63
CA PRO A 412 13.18 8.42 -1.38
C PRO A 412 14.18 7.67 -0.47
N PRO A 413 14.95 6.71 -1.02
CA PRO A 413 14.75 6.11 -2.34
C PRO A 413 13.42 5.36 -2.36
N TYR A 414 12.66 5.48 -3.47
CA TYR A 414 11.39 4.78 -3.67
C TYR A 414 11.62 3.29 -3.91
N SER A 415 12.22 2.65 -2.91
CA SER A 415 12.63 1.28 -2.96
C SER A 415 11.80 0.51 -1.97
N SER A 416 11.28 -0.60 -2.45
CA SER A 416 10.78 -1.69 -1.64
C SER A 416 11.81 -2.19 -0.60
N ARG A 417 13.10 -1.83 -0.68
CA ARG A 417 14.18 -2.22 0.26
C ARG A 417 14.22 -1.44 1.57
N ILE A 418 13.51 -0.31 1.64
CA ILE A 418 13.52 0.55 2.82
C ILE A 418 12.07 0.82 3.22
N HIS A 419 11.82 0.87 4.52
CA HIS A 419 10.51 1.25 5.05
C HIS A 419 10.24 2.73 4.75
N ASN A 420 9.57 2.99 3.64
CA ASN A 420 9.48 4.31 3.04
C ASN A 420 8.03 4.78 2.82
N ILE A 421 7.02 4.12 3.38
CA ILE A 421 5.64 4.59 3.37
C ILE A 421 5.22 5.06 4.77
N ARG A 422 4.54 6.22 4.85
CA ARG A 422 3.89 6.74 6.05
C ARG A 422 2.46 7.13 5.74
N THR A 423 1.49 6.65 6.52
CA THR A 423 0.07 6.98 6.33
C THR A 423 -0.35 8.13 7.26
N PHE A 424 -1.33 8.94 6.84
CA PHE A 424 -1.92 10.03 7.64
C PHE A 424 -3.39 9.72 7.90
N PRO A 425 -3.73 9.14 9.06
CA PRO A 425 -5.13 8.87 9.41
C PRO A 425 -5.86 10.16 9.79
N ALA A 426 -7.14 10.31 9.44
CA ALA A 426 -7.87 11.53 9.77
C ALA A 426 -8.13 11.71 11.28
N SER A 427 -8.04 10.62 12.06
CA SER A 427 -8.03 10.72 13.53
C SER A 427 -6.84 11.50 14.09
N GLY A 428 -5.74 11.58 13.33
CA GLY A 428 -4.52 12.25 13.75
C GLY A 428 -3.83 11.58 14.94
N HIS A 429 -3.05 12.38 15.66
CA HIS A 429 -2.27 12.01 16.84
C HIS A 429 -3.02 12.34 18.13
N HIS A 430 -2.76 11.56 19.19
CA HIS A 430 -3.38 11.79 20.50
C HIS A 430 -2.38 11.80 21.64
N GLN A 431 -2.77 12.52 22.70
CA GLN A 431 -2.23 12.33 24.03
C GLN A 431 -2.86 11.10 24.67
N TRP A 432 -2.04 10.35 25.39
CA TRP A 432 -2.45 9.14 26.09
C TRP A 432 -2.05 9.24 27.55
N GLU A 433 -2.92 8.74 28.42
CA GLU A 433 -2.68 8.65 29.86
C GLU A 433 -2.55 7.18 30.25
N LEU A 434 -1.51 6.86 31.04
CA LEU A 434 -1.33 5.55 31.64
C LEU A 434 -2.27 5.40 32.85
N LEU A 435 -3.23 4.48 32.76
CA LEU A 435 -4.14 4.17 33.86
C LEU A 435 -3.58 3.10 34.81
N GLY A 436 -2.67 2.25 34.32
CA GLY A 436 -2.09 1.15 35.08
C GLY A 436 -1.55 0.05 34.18
N SER A 437 -1.45 -1.18 34.71
CA SER A 437 -1.10 -2.36 33.92
C SER A 437 -2.04 -3.54 34.22
N SER A 438 -2.23 -4.43 33.24
CA SER A 438 -3.09 -5.61 33.36
C SER A 438 -2.42 -6.86 32.78
N THR A 439 -2.41 -7.95 33.56
CA THR A 439 -2.00 -9.28 33.11
C THR A 439 -3.05 -9.93 32.20
N ALA A 440 -4.33 -9.57 32.35
CA ALA A 440 -5.40 -10.05 31.46
C ALA A 440 -5.09 -9.70 29.99
N CYS A 441 -4.36 -8.61 29.76
CA CYS A 441 -4.04 -8.13 28.42
C CYS A 441 -2.74 -8.74 27.83
N GLY A 442 -1.81 -9.24 28.65
CA GLY A 442 -0.52 -9.77 28.19
C GLY A 442 -0.24 -11.23 28.52
N GLY A 443 -1.26 -11.97 28.95
CA GLY A 443 -1.11 -13.33 29.45
C GLY A 443 -0.28 -13.36 30.74
N SER A 444 0.93 -13.89 30.68
CA SER A 444 1.80 -14.01 31.87
C SER A 444 2.52 -12.70 32.26
N ARG A 445 2.34 -11.61 31.51
CA ARG A 445 3.04 -10.34 31.75
C ARG A 445 2.05 -9.17 31.79
N PRO A 446 2.15 -8.25 32.76
CA PRO A 446 1.35 -7.03 32.77
C PRO A 446 1.62 -6.18 31.52
N GLN A 447 0.56 -5.69 30.88
CA GLN A 447 0.64 -4.74 29.77
C GLN A 447 0.07 -3.39 30.21
N PRO A 448 0.63 -2.27 29.72
CA PRO A 448 0.10 -0.95 30.06
C PRO A 448 -1.32 -0.76 29.52
N ILE A 449 -2.19 -0.21 30.36
CA ILE A 449 -3.55 0.21 30.00
C ILE A 449 -3.52 1.72 29.81
N LEU A 450 -3.91 2.19 28.62
CA LEU A 450 -4.00 3.63 28.37
C LEU A 450 -5.41 4.13 28.10
N ARG A 451 -5.61 5.41 28.43
CA ARG A 451 -6.78 6.21 28.06
C ARG A 451 -6.40 7.24 26.99
N ARG A 452 -7.18 7.31 25.91
CA ARG A 452 -7.08 8.38 24.90
C ARG A 452 -7.58 9.68 25.54
N MET A 453 -6.74 10.70 25.56
CA MET A 453 -7.05 12.00 26.16
C MET A 453 -7.46 12.99 25.08
N SER A 454 -6.59 13.92 24.71
CA SER A 454 -6.86 14.98 23.74
C SER A 454 -6.07 14.77 22.43
N GLU A 455 -6.46 15.48 21.37
CA GLU A 455 -5.68 15.55 20.13
C GLU A 455 -4.34 16.26 20.34
N HIS A 456 -3.32 15.85 19.59
CA HIS A 456 -1.97 16.39 19.69
C HIS A 456 -1.53 17.09 18.38
N PRO A 457 -0.90 18.28 18.44
CA PRO A 457 -0.57 19.06 17.25
C PRO A 457 0.63 18.56 16.44
N ASN A 458 1.57 17.83 17.05
CA ASN A 458 2.85 17.54 16.39
C ASN A 458 2.79 16.28 15.55
N GLY A 459 3.09 16.40 14.25
CA GLY A 459 3.42 15.29 13.35
C GLY A 459 4.81 14.70 13.60
N ILE A 460 4.91 13.37 13.56
CA ILE A 460 6.08 12.47 13.45
C ILE A 460 7.14 12.48 14.54
N SER A 461 7.44 13.60 15.19
CA SER A 461 8.26 13.60 16.42
C SER A 461 7.55 12.90 17.58
N TYR A 462 6.23 12.79 17.45
CA TYR A 462 5.35 12.07 18.33
C TYR A 462 4.72 10.93 17.52
N ARG A 463 5.32 9.74 17.62
CA ARG A 463 4.50 8.52 17.63
C ARG A 463 3.42 8.73 18.70
N ASP A 464 2.29 8.03 18.68
CA ASP A 464 1.40 7.96 19.86
C ASP A 464 2.23 7.43 21.04
N ALA A 465 2.90 8.35 21.72
CA ALA A 465 4.03 8.10 22.58
C ALA A 465 3.45 8.13 23.96
N PHE A 466 3.27 6.92 24.49
CA PHE A 466 2.98 6.76 25.89
C PHE A 466 4.29 6.52 26.62
N TYR A 467 4.50 7.30 27.67
CA TYR A 467 5.65 7.17 28.53
C TYR A 467 5.30 6.17 29.63
N LEU A 468 6.08 5.11 29.74
CA LEU A 468 6.10 4.28 30.94
C LEU A 468 7.22 4.85 31.81
N ASN A 469 6.89 5.36 33.00
CA ASN A 469 7.91 5.73 33.96
C ASN A 469 8.68 4.46 34.33
N THR A 470 9.99 4.42 34.03
CA THR A 470 10.84 3.24 34.23
C THR A 470 11.09 2.92 35.71
N GLU A 471 10.62 3.78 36.63
CA GLU A 471 10.63 3.52 38.06
C GLU A 471 9.56 2.49 38.49
N ASP A 472 8.55 2.23 37.65
CA ASP A 472 7.64 1.09 37.84
C ASP A 472 8.35 -0.22 37.47
N SER A 473 9.02 -0.81 38.46
CA SER A 473 9.86 -2.03 38.37
C SER A 473 9.22 -3.24 37.66
N VAL A 474 7.89 -3.28 37.54
CA VAL A 474 7.15 -4.37 36.88
C VAL A 474 7.21 -4.28 35.35
N LEU A 475 7.54 -3.11 34.79
CA LEU A 475 7.52 -2.82 33.36
C LEU A 475 8.92 -2.55 32.78
N ALA A 476 9.98 -3.13 33.37
CA ALA A 476 11.37 -2.82 33.04
C ALA A 476 11.76 -2.89 31.54
N ALA A 477 12.61 -1.93 31.16
CA ALA A 477 13.01 -1.59 29.80
C ALA A 477 13.68 -2.74 29.00
N GLY A 478 13.16 -2.99 27.79
CA GLY A 478 13.83 -3.87 26.82
C GLY A 478 12.92 -4.53 25.79
N ASN A 479 11.59 -4.55 26.00
CA ASN A 479 10.65 -5.25 25.12
C ASN A 479 9.63 -4.30 24.47
N PRO A 480 9.15 -4.60 23.24
CA PRO A 480 8.05 -3.86 22.63
C PRO A 480 6.74 -4.17 23.37
N TYR A 481 6.09 -3.14 23.92
CA TYR A 481 4.74 -3.25 24.50
C TYR A 481 3.70 -3.12 23.39
N ALA A 482 2.67 -3.96 23.43
CA ALA A 482 1.45 -3.69 22.70
C ALA A 482 0.61 -2.70 23.53
N LEU A 483 0.02 -1.71 22.87
CA LEU A 483 -0.85 -0.75 23.54
C LEU A 483 -2.22 -1.40 23.77
N TYR A 484 -2.71 -1.45 25.01
CA TYR A 484 -4.06 -1.93 25.32
C TYR A 484 -4.91 -0.76 25.83
N LEU A 485 -6.11 -0.61 25.26
CA LEU A 485 -7.03 0.46 25.61
C LEU A 485 -8.06 0.00 26.64
N TYR A 486 -8.43 0.95 27.48
CA TYR A 486 -9.61 0.85 28.33
C TYR A 486 -10.87 1.06 27.50
N ALA A 487 -11.77 0.07 27.46
CA ALA A 487 -13.14 0.32 27.03
C ALA A 487 -13.86 1.01 28.21
N ASN A 488 -14.42 2.20 28.01
CA ASN A 488 -15.18 2.93 29.05
C ASN A 488 -16.34 2.11 29.68
N HIS A 489 -16.67 0.95 29.11
CA HIS A 489 -17.81 0.11 29.50
C HIS A 489 -17.43 -1.29 30.02
N ASP A 490 -16.17 -1.74 29.88
CA ASP A 490 -15.76 -3.08 30.35
C ASP A 490 -14.24 -3.12 30.66
N PRO A 491 -13.84 -3.05 31.95
CA PRO A 491 -12.44 -3.02 32.37
C PRO A 491 -11.70 -4.35 32.12
N ASP A 492 -12.40 -5.47 31.92
CA ASP A 492 -11.80 -6.79 31.71
C ASP A 492 -11.60 -7.13 30.23
N ARG A 493 -12.19 -6.32 29.33
CA ARG A 493 -12.07 -6.50 27.88
C ARG A 493 -10.87 -5.74 27.34
N CYS A 494 -9.73 -6.43 27.28
CA CYS A 494 -8.51 -5.93 26.67
C CYS A 494 -8.69 -5.71 25.15
N ILE A 495 -8.85 -4.46 24.72
CA ILE A 495 -8.78 -4.09 23.32
C ILE A 495 -7.31 -3.76 23.01
N THR A 496 -6.65 -4.57 22.19
CA THR A 496 -5.30 -4.23 21.73
C THR A 496 -5.39 -3.13 20.68
N TYR A 497 -4.83 -1.97 20.99
CA TYR A 497 -4.36 -1.03 19.98
C TYR A 497 -2.98 -1.54 19.54
N LYS A 498 -2.90 -2.37 18.50
CA LYS A 498 -1.60 -2.41 17.82
C LYS A 498 -1.48 -1.06 17.11
N ARG A 499 -0.28 -0.46 17.10
CA ARG A 499 -0.09 0.88 16.51
C ARG A 499 -0.72 0.88 15.12
N GLY A 500 -1.62 1.81 14.87
CA GLY A 500 -2.33 1.89 13.60
C GLY A 500 -3.38 0.79 13.35
N GLN A 501 -4.07 0.29 14.38
CA GLN A 501 -5.15 -0.68 14.20
C GLN A 501 -6.57 -0.15 14.42
N HIS A 502 -6.75 0.92 15.18
CA HIS A 502 -8.07 1.56 15.31
C HIS A 502 -8.01 2.92 14.64
N PHE A 503 -8.06 2.86 13.32
CA PHE A 503 -8.35 3.99 12.47
C PHE A 503 -9.85 4.15 12.44
N ASN A 504 -10.36 5.14 13.17
CA ASN A 504 -11.56 5.77 12.68
C ASN A 504 -11.07 6.88 11.76
N THR A 505 -11.27 6.67 10.45
CA THR A 505 -11.52 7.66 9.39
C THR A 505 -10.39 8.00 8.44
N ALA A 506 -10.72 7.86 7.15
CA ALA A 506 -10.21 8.69 6.09
C ALA A 506 -10.89 10.07 6.14
N PHE A 507 -10.25 11.08 5.57
CA PHE A 507 -10.76 12.45 5.62
C PHE A 507 -12.08 12.55 4.84
N GLY A 508 -12.99 13.39 5.33
CA GLY A 508 -14.25 13.68 4.67
C GLY A 508 -15.33 14.16 5.63
N PRO A 509 -16.41 14.79 5.16
CA PRO A 509 -17.46 15.30 6.03
C PRO A 509 -18.20 14.23 6.83
N ALA A 510 -18.17 12.97 6.36
CA ALA A 510 -18.76 11.82 7.05
C ALA A 510 -17.83 11.20 8.11
N SER A 511 -16.57 11.64 8.20
CA SER A 511 -15.66 11.17 9.24
C SER A 511 -16.15 11.60 10.63
N PRO A 512 -16.06 10.75 11.66
CA PRO A 512 -16.04 11.15 13.06
C PRO A 512 -15.27 12.45 13.32
N GLY A 513 -16.00 13.52 13.65
CA GLY A 513 -15.45 14.85 13.90
C GLY A 513 -15.30 15.75 12.66
N GLY A 514 -15.85 15.38 11.51
CA GLY A 514 -15.93 16.24 10.32
C GLY A 514 -14.57 16.69 9.80
N LYS A 515 -13.58 15.79 9.80
CA LYS A 515 -12.19 16.04 9.38
C LYS A 515 -12.12 16.23 7.87
N THR A 516 -12.17 17.48 7.42
CA THR A 516 -12.18 17.85 5.99
C THR A 516 -10.93 18.59 5.53
N LEU A 517 -10.02 18.89 6.46
CA LEU A 517 -8.88 19.76 6.24
C LEU A 517 -7.58 19.04 6.60
N PHE A 518 -6.59 19.15 5.73
CA PHE A 518 -5.22 18.68 5.94
C PHE A 518 -4.28 19.85 5.66
N THR A 519 -3.81 20.54 6.71
CA THR A 519 -2.94 21.73 6.64
C THR A 519 -1.87 21.68 7.74
N ALA A 520 -0.94 22.65 7.76
CA ALA A 520 0.03 22.80 8.86
C ALA A 520 -0.60 22.98 10.26
N TYR A 521 -1.87 23.38 10.33
CA TYR A 521 -2.55 23.75 11.57
C TYR A 521 -3.60 22.73 11.99
N THR A 522 -3.65 21.54 11.37
CA THR A 522 -4.62 20.50 11.67
C THR A 522 -3.98 19.30 12.36
N ASN A 523 -4.81 18.35 12.83
CA ASN A 523 -4.37 17.05 13.31
C ASN A 523 -5.03 15.91 12.51
N PRO A 524 -4.24 15.09 11.77
CA PRO A 524 -2.80 15.25 11.55
C PRO A 524 -2.54 16.49 10.68
N GLY A 525 -1.34 17.05 10.82
CA GLY A 525 -0.93 18.21 10.04
C GLY A 525 -0.23 17.79 8.75
N SER A 526 -0.28 18.65 7.73
CA SER A 526 0.54 18.54 6.52
C SER A 526 1.98 18.97 6.80
N LEU A 527 2.62 18.24 7.72
CA LEU A 527 3.96 18.50 8.21
C LEU A 527 4.92 17.36 7.81
N ASP A 528 6.15 17.74 7.52
CA ASP A 528 7.23 16.80 7.26
C ASP A 528 7.82 16.22 8.55
N ARG A 529 8.86 15.38 8.42
CA ARG A 529 9.51 14.75 9.58
C ARG A 529 10.17 15.75 10.54
N ALA A 530 10.57 16.92 10.04
CA ALA A 530 11.14 18.01 10.83
C ALA A 530 10.05 18.95 11.39
N GLY A 531 8.76 18.62 11.21
CA GLY A 531 7.64 19.44 11.64
C GLY A 531 7.44 20.69 10.78
N GLN A 532 8.04 20.75 9.59
CA GLN A 532 7.88 21.87 8.66
C GLN A 532 6.67 21.66 7.76
N TYR A 533 6.01 22.75 7.36
CA TYR A 533 4.89 22.68 6.42
C TYR A 533 5.34 22.09 5.08
N THR A 534 4.56 21.16 4.54
CA THR A 534 4.89 20.45 3.30
C THR A 534 4.75 21.33 2.04
N GLY A 535 4.19 22.53 2.15
CA GLY A 535 3.86 23.38 1.01
C GLY A 535 2.55 23.02 0.33
N LEU A 536 1.77 22.11 0.92
CA LEU A 536 0.49 21.67 0.39
C LEU A 536 -0.55 21.56 1.51
N SER A 537 -1.73 22.07 1.21
CA SER A 537 -2.94 21.91 1.99
C SER A 537 -4.03 21.29 1.14
N THR A 538 -4.91 20.50 1.78
CA THR A 538 -6.06 19.86 1.12
C THR A 538 -7.35 20.14 1.86
N TYR A 539 -8.43 20.46 1.13
CA TYR A 539 -9.76 20.71 1.66
C TYR A 539 -10.85 19.93 0.92
N ILE A 540 -11.79 19.35 1.67
CA ILE A 540 -12.95 18.58 1.19
C ILE A 540 -14.24 19.30 1.58
N PRO A 541 -14.86 20.08 0.68
CA PRO A 541 -15.97 20.97 1.02
C PRO A 541 -17.29 20.23 1.31
N HIS A 542 -17.49 19.08 0.66
CA HIS A 542 -18.76 18.38 0.60
C HIS A 542 -18.55 16.86 0.70
N PRO A 543 -19.57 16.11 1.14
CA PRO A 543 -19.56 14.65 1.06
C PRO A 543 -19.34 14.20 -0.39
N PRO A 544 -18.96 12.93 -0.60
CA PRO A 544 -18.98 12.34 -1.93
C PRO A 544 -20.36 12.50 -2.58
N ASP A 545 -20.40 12.66 -3.91
CA ASP A 545 -21.67 12.65 -4.66
C ASP A 545 -22.31 11.25 -4.71
N GLU A 546 -23.44 11.12 -5.41
CA GLU A 546 -24.15 9.83 -5.54
C GLU A 546 -23.27 8.77 -6.22
N GLU A 547 -22.37 9.19 -7.09
CA GLU A 547 -21.34 8.35 -7.72
C GLU A 547 -20.08 8.21 -6.86
N GLY A 548 -20.08 8.63 -5.59
CA GLY A 548 -18.98 8.43 -4.66
C GLY A 548 -17.73 9.23 -5.00
N ARG A 549 -17.84 10.26 -5.85
CA ARG A 549 -16.73 11.11 -6.23
C ARG A 549 -16.52 12.21 -5.19
N LEU A 550 -15.26 12.40 -4.79
CA LEU A 550 -14.84 13.46 -3.88
C LEU A 550 -14.25 14.63 -4.66
N ARG A 551 -14.83 15.82 -4.48
CA ARG A 551 -14.25 17.09 -4.92
C ARG A 551 -13.21 17.54 -3.90
N LEU A 552 -12.01 17.88 -4.36
CA LEU A 552 -10.86 18.25 -3.54
C LEU A 552 -10.28 19.59 -4.00
N PHE A 553 -9.90 20.42 -3.04
CA PHE A 553 -9.12 21.63 -3.29
C PHE A 553 -7.72 21.50 -2.70
N PHE A 554 -6.73 21.92 -3.49
CA PHE A 554 -5.33 21.99 -3.09
C PHE A 554 -4.83 23.44 -3.14
N SER A 555 -4.01 23.83 -2.18
CA SER A 555 -3.39 25.16 -2.11
C SER A 555 -2.05 25.11 -1.38
N ALA A 556 -1.12 26.00 -1.74
CA ALA A 556 0.06 26.28 -0.92
C ALA A 556 -0.25 27.19 0.27
N ASP A 557 -1.43 27.84 0.27
CA ASP A 557 -1.91 28.62 1.40
C ASP A 557 -2.69 27.72 2.38
N PRO A 558 -2.22 27.56 3.63
CA PRO A 558 -2.90 26.74 4.65
C PRO A 558 -4.24 27.29 5.12
N PHE A 559 -4.59 28.53 4.75
CA PHE A 559 -5.86 29.15 5.11
C PHE A 559 -6.86 29.23 3.94
N PHE A 560 -6.47 28.76 2.74
CA PHE A 560 -7.32 28.77 1.54
C PHE A 560 -7.92 30.15 1.24
N SER A 561 -7.10 31.20 1.31
CA SER A 561 -7.55 32.60 1.17
C SER A 561 -8.06 32.96 -0.22
N ALA A 562 -7.86 32.08 -1.21
CA ALA A 562 -8.39 32.21 -2.56
C ALA A 562 -9.82 31.65 -2.71
N LEU A 563 -10.42 31.09 -1.64
CA LEU A 563 -11.83 30.70 -1.66
C LEU A 563 -12.74 31.93 -1.63
N ASP A 564 -13.78 31.93 -2.47
CA ASP A 564 -14.81 32.98 -2.45
C ASP A 564 -15.67 32.92 -1.18
N GLU A 565 -15.84 31.72 -0.62
CA GLU A 565 -16.61 31.46 0.59
C GLU A 565 -15.71 31.19 1.81
N PRO A 566 -16.18 31.48 3.03
CA PRO A 566 -15.44 31.14 4.24
C PRO A 566 -15.13 29.65 4.35
N LEU A 567 -13.87 29.33 4.66
CA LEU A 567 -13.41 27.98 4.95
C LEU A 567 -14.09 27.45 6.21
N ARG A 568 -14.96 26.45 6.05
CA ARG A 568 -15.68 25.82 7.17
C ARG A 568 -14.80 24.76 7.82
N VAL A 569 -14.42 24.98 9.07
CA VAL A 569 -13.48 24.12 9.80
C VAL A 569 -14.23 23.31 10.86
N GLY A 570 -14.44 22.02 10.58
CA GLY A 570 -15.04 21.04 11.51
C GLY A 570 -14.10 20.53 12.61
N GLN A 571 -12.81 20.75 12.43
CA GLN A 571 -11.74 20.16 13.23
C GLN A 571 -11.00 21.18 14.08
N HIS A 572 -10.27 20.70 15.08
CA HIS A 572 -9.40 21.56 15.89
C HIS A 572 -8.28 22.15 15.04
N LEU A 573 -7.96 23.43 15.31
CA LEU A 573 -6.83 24.14 14.75
C LEU A 573 -5.75 24.31 15.82
N PHE A 574 -4.49 24.11 15.44
CA PHE A 574 -3.35 24.11 16.35
C PHE A 574 -2.32 25.15 15.93
N PHE A 575 -2.18 26.20 16.72
CA PHE A 575 -1.20 27.28 16.53
C PHE A 575 -0.04 27.11 17.52
N THR A 576 0.99 26.40 17.08
CA THR A 576 2.18 26.04 17.89
C THR A 576 3.33 27.04 17.79
N GLN A 577 3.13 28.11 17.02
CA GLN A 577 4.09 29.17 16.74
C GLN A 577 3.34 30.46 16.41
N ASN A 578 4.07 31.58 16.38
CA ASN A 578 3.53 32.85 15.92
C ASN A 578 2.99 32.70 14.50
N THR A 579 1.73 33.06 14.32
CA THR A 579 0.99 32.80 13.09
C THR A 579 0.32 34.06 12.61
N ARG A 580 0.44 34.34 11.31
CA ARG A 580 -0.26 35.43 10.64
C ARG A 580 -1.30 34.85 9.69
N ILE A 581 -2.56 35.19 9.90
CA ILE A 581 -3.66 34.86 8.99
C ILE A 581 -3.84 36.05 8.03
N PRO A 582 -3.75 35.84 6.71
CA PRO A 582 -3.77 36.92 5.71
C PRO A 582 -5.13 37.60 5.61
N VAL A 583 -5.18 38.79 5.01
CA VAL A 583 -6.41 39.62 4.96
C VAL A 583 -7.55 38.97 4.18
N GLN A 584 -7.22 38.14 3.20
CA GLN A 584 -8.19 37.44 2.37
C GLN A 584 -8.72 36.15 3.04
N ALA A 585 -8.06 35.64 4.09
CA ALA A 585 -8.49 34.43 4.76
C ALA A 585 -9.77 34.66 5.59
N ARG A 586 -10.76 33.81 5.35
CA ARG A 586 -12.05 33.82 6.05
C ARG A 586 -12.31 32.43 6.59
N LEU A 587 -12.19 32.23 7.90
CA LEU A 587 -12.39 30.94 8.54
C LEU A 587 -13.68 30.96 9.36
N THR A 588 -14.46 29.87 9.34
CA THR A 588 -15.64 29.69 10.20
C THR A 588 -15.52 28.36 10.93
N LEU A 589 -15.33 28.43 12.25
CA LEU A 589 -15.27 27.24 13.11
C LEU A 589 -16.67 26.65 13.28
N GLN A 590 -16.81 25.36 13.02
CA GLN A 590 -18.07 24.64 13.25
C GLN A 590 -18.22 24.26 14.73
N PRO A 591 -19.44 23.92 15.19
CA PRO A 591 -19.66 23.40 16.54
C PRO A 591 -18.70 22.24 16.87
N GLY A 592 -18.01 22.35 18.01
CA GLY A 592 -17.02 21.36 18.45
C GLY A 592 -15.58 21.64 18.01
N ALA A 593 -15.35 22.45 16.97
CA ALA A 593 -14.01 22.91 16.61
C ALA A 593 -13.46 23.88 17.67
N LYS A 594 -12.14 23.84 17.89
CA LYS A 594 -11.45 24.62 18.91
C LYS A 594 -10.12 25.14 18.38
N LEU A 595 -9.67 26.25 18.95
CA LEU A 595 -8.33 26.80 18.74
C LEU A 595 -7.43 26.36 19.88
N TYR A 596 -6.37 25.63 19.55
CA TYR A 596 -5.32 25.25 20.48
C TYR A 596 -4.09 26.12 20.24
N LEU A 597 -3.65 26.86 21.26
CA LEU A 597 -2.51 27.76 21.14
C LEU A 597 -1.42 27.38 22.14
N LYS A 598 -0.16 27.43 21.73
CA LYS A 598 0.92 27.44 22.71
C LYS A 598 0.86 28.72 23.55
N PRO A 599 1.20 28.67 24.86
CA PRO A 599 1.12 29.85 25.74
C PRO A 599 1.82 31.09 25.19
N GLU A 600 2.95 30.91 24.51
CA GLU A 600 3.78 31.96 23.92
C GLU A 600 3.37 32.36 22.50
N ALA A 601 2.41 31.67 21.88
CA ALA A 601 2.02 31.95 20.51
C ALA A 601 1.22 33.27 20.41
N VAL A 602 1.58 34.07 19.42
CA VAL A 602 0.85 35.26 18.99
C VAL A 602 0.15 34.97 17.67
N LEU A 603 -1.15 35.25 17.61
CA LEU A 603 -1.97 35.10 16.43
C LEU A 603 -2.33 36.49 15.88
N GLU A 604 -1.78 36.84 14.72
CA GLU A 604 -2.10 38.07 13.98
C GLU A 604 -3.15 37.75 12.91
N ILE A 605 -4.41 38.07 13.19
CA ILE A 605 -5.56 37.81 12.31
C ILE A 605 -5.84 39.07 11.49
N ARG A 606 -5.28 39.14 10.27
CA ARG A 606 -5.58 40.25 9.34
C ARG A 606 -6.88 40.02 8.58
N GLY A 607 -7.24 38.77 8.35
CA GLY A 607 -8.52 38.36 7.81
C GLY A 607 -9.57 38.25 8.92
N GLN A 608 -10.31 37.15 8.95
CA GLN A 608 -11.33 36.90 9.97
C GLN A 608 -11.41 35.42 10.38
N ILE A 609 -11.63 35.17 11.66
CA ILE A 609 -12.11 33.88 12.18
C ILE A 609 -13.48 34.11 12.81
N THR A 610 -14.51 33.43 12.31
CA THR A 610 -15.83 33.38 12.93
C THR A 610 -15.88 32.18 13.88
N LEU A 611 -16.12 32.43 15.17
CA LEU A 611 -16.30 31.41 16.20
C LEU A 611 -17.68 30.74 16.08
N PRO A 612 -17.89 29.57 16.72
CA PRO A 612 -19.16 28.84 16.62
C PRO A 612 -20.38 29.60 17.17
N ASP A 613 -20.17 30.59 18.03
CA ASP A 613 -21.21 31.49 18.56
C ASP A 613 -21.47 32.73 17.68
N GLY A 614 -20.79 32.84 16.53
CA GLY A 614 -20.90 33.95 15.60
C GLY A 614 -19.97 35.14 15.88
N GLN A 615 -19.18 35.11 16.96
CA GLN A 615 -18.22 36.18 17.25
C GLN A 615 -17.09 36.20 16.22
N LEU A 616 -16.64 37.40 15.85
CA LEU A 616 -15.57 37.62 14.88
C LEU A 616 -14.26 37.96 15.58
N LEU A 617 -13.21 37.19 15.30
CA LEU A 617 -11.85 37.49 15.74
C LEU A 617 -11.07 38.17 14.61
N THR A 618 -10.52 39.35 14.91
CA THR A 618 -9.62 40.12 14.06
C THR A 618 -8.56 40.81 14.94
N GLY A 619 -7.41 41.20 14.39
CA GLY A 619 -6.36 41.88 15.14
C GLY A 619 -5.27 40.95 15.68
N THR A 620 -4.48 41.45 16.64
CA THR A 620 -3.36 40.70 17.23
C THR A 620 -3.73 40.20 18.61
N TRP A 621 -3.52 38.89 18.82
CA TRP A 621 -3.95 38.20 20.02
C TRP A 621 -2.82 37.37 20.61
N THR A 622 -2.65 37.46 21.92
CA THR A 622 -1.88 36.46 22.68
C THR A 622 -2.77 35.28 23.05
N ALA A 623 -2.17 34.11 23.27
CA ALA A 623 -2.89 32.92 23.72
C ALA A 623 -3.65 33.15 25.04
N ALA A 624 -3.07 33.92 25.97
CA ALA A 624 -3.69 34.28 27.24
C ALA A 624 -4.98 35.11 27.03
N GLN A 625 -4.91 36.16 26.22
CA GLN A 625 -6.08 37.01 25.92
C GLN A 625 -7.22 36.22 25.27
N LEU A 626 -6.91 35.38 24.28
CA LEU A 626 -7.92 34.57 23.61
C LEU A 626 -8.54 33.53 24.55
N THR A 627 -7.75 32.92 25.43
CA THR A 627 -8.25 31.93 26.39
C THR A 627 -9.15 32.58 27.44
N GLU A 628 -8.81 33.78 27.90
CA GLU A 628 -9.61 34.54 28.87
C GLU A 628 -10.94 35.01 28.26
N GLN A 629 -10.93 35.52 27.02
CA GLN A 629 -12.12 36.08 26.38
C GLN A 629 -13.03 35.02 25.75
N HIS A 630 -12.46 33.89 25.29
CA HIS A 630 -13.19 32.84 24.59
C HIS A 630 -12.88 31.44 25.18
N PRO A 631 -13.08 31.21 26.49
CA PRO A 631 -12.68 29.99 27.18
C PRO A 631 -13.42 28.75 26.71
N ASP A 632 -14.52 28.87 25.96
CA ASP A 632 -15.25 27.73 25.41
C ASP A 632 -14.63 27.22 24.11
N PHE A 633 -14.00 28.10 23.32
CA PHE A 633 -13.49 27.79 21.99
C PHE A 633 -11.96 27.76 21.91
N VAL A 634 -11.29 28.41 22.86
CA VAL A 634 -9.83 28.50 22.92
C VAL A 634 -9.31 27.63 24.06
N ARG A 635 -8.24 26.88 23.79
CA ARG A 635 -7.50 26.11 24.80
C ARG A 635 -6.02 26.39 24.65
N LEU A 636 -5.33 26.48 25.78
CA LEU A 636 -3.88 26.39 25.77
C LEU A 636 -3.48 24.95 25.49
N LEU A 637 -2.48 24.78 24.64
CA LEU A 637 -1.79 23.51 24.51
C LEU A 637 -1.15 23.20 25.86
N PRO A 638 -1.38 21.99 26.41
CA PRO A 638 -0.70 21.60 27.62
C PRO A 638 0.81 21.67 27.38
N GLU A 639 1.54 22.27 28.33
CA GLU A 639 3.00 22.19 28.38
C GLU A 639 3.41 20.73 28.15
N PRO A 640 4.31 20.43 27.21
CA PRO A 640 4.80 19.08 27.05
C PRO A 640 5.42 18.67 28.39
N SER A 641 4.80 17.71 29.09
CA SER A 641 5.40 17.11 30.26
C SER A 641 6.74 16.48 29.83
N GLY A 642 7.84 17.17 30.12
CA GLY A 642 9.25 16.85 29.82
C GLY A 642 9.52 15.68 28.86
N ILE A 643 9.85 15.99 27.61
CA ILE A 643 10.35 14.99 26.65
C ILE A 643 11.84 14.75 26.89
N VAL A 644 12.22 13.54 27.30
CA VAL A 644 13.57 13.01 27.01
C VAL A 644 13.46 12.16 25.76
N THR A 645 13.90 12.71 24.63
CA THR A 645 14.01 11.95 23.38
C THR A 645 15.08 10.88 23.55
N ARG A 646 14.71 9.59 23.55
CA ARG A 646 15.65 8.58 23.06
C ARG A 646 15.82 8.83 21.57
N ALA A 647 17.08 8.93 21.13
CA ALA A 647 17.44 9.16 19.74
C ALA A 647 16.66 8.24 18.78
N PRO A 648 16.29 8.74 17.58
CA PRO A 648 15.60 7.91 16.60
C PRO A 648 16.43 6.66 16.29
N TYR A 649 15.78 5.50 16.34
CA TYR A 649 16.30 4.27 15.76
C TYR A 649 16.70 4.55 14.30
N GLY A 650 17.99 4.48 13.97
CA GLY A 650 18.48 4.48 12.60
C GLY A 650 19.20 5.74 12.09
N GLN A 651 19.98 6.43 12.93
CA GLN A 651 21.27 6.96 12.43
C GLN A 651 22.29 5.82 12.58
N PRO A 652 23.22 5.61 11.63
CA PRO A 652 24.16 4.50 11.67
C PRO A 652 24.93 4.38 13.00
#